data_AF-A0A7J4TI66-F1
#
_entry.id   AF-A0A7J4TI66-F1
#
_cell.length_a   1.000
_cell.length_b   1.000
_cell.length_c   1.000
_cell.angle_alpha   90.00
_cell.angle_beta   90.00
_cell.angle_gamma   90.00
#
_symmetry.space_group_name_H-M   'P 1'
#
loop_
_entity.id
_entity.type
_entity.pdbx_description
1 polymer ?
#
loop_
_entity_poly.entity_id
_entity_poly.type
_entity_poly.pdbx_seq_one_letter_code
_entity_poly.pdbx_strand_id
1 'polypeptide(L)'
;MALKKEVVAAVVLLLAAFAYADTAYIRIYGLSNESTEAETLGNSAPVIVSYQPIVPIVPISEGNSRAFAVSAIDPDNDPLSYQWLLDAQPLGSEAATFTLLSTEGAASLTVIVSDGLLSASQSWSFSQASGEADLCADVACSQTEITCPDSSIAACTNACQPSSGLCTQCEPTCAVYGNTGITATSRYFVHGIPAPLSKRTMPCVNATLERQSTLAIDPANISGTIGLPEGFEVVLEPFSMDCHHGSVDFELSIPRDFADVQAMRCKGNGCFPTTIERVTALSCGGAIVEEFNRTESIVDPKFTPFPIRDVTEEKGRISSGKTTIQFDSDGVRMSMPESLEQPNNPLLTIIGTPLMLSFDSGAPPYLSVTLPYEASENIDENGILLFARKDGAYQYVDSQLSIKDGAIDALITEPAALAEDDALTLVLMASRCIGCRQSLFERVYAPDTALGSIILIHGIGSSPATFQELIDDIRLTQQPYSVWAYAYPSYKPLESNAKDLSLQFESHRTELGDNIIIVAHSFGGIVAQSALSLSRSEGHSYLPQVKKLIMAASPNGGSQGLAAHKQLLNYFVNVKSRGTLFSLFNEVQPELISGIDLPKIPGIDYVVLAGTRGYSFSVGGLSLSTAELFSLDEKNDGIITTASAQKVGDQRIDSLCKDYFEFGLSHTELIDEPAGREVIKRAIAGSDEELSALGNTRYFRVSIPSCSPDDKIVVIGRKIAEGEKEDLSGCSCGNAICGVGEDALSCPIDCAIPAKEEPPSSLLFLSIILPVFGLGIVMLSAKHLLRHHPRFTHAIHYIRKHYSFTFGEGHGKQEVVRHLKEVGFTPGISKLAIEHVERDFLREYLRLESLIENEQLAGKKQSEIIALLEKEGFPGDVIEHALQKRIGHLKLVPKKKDGKTGLFFHVG
;
A
#
# COMPACT_ATOMS: atom_id res chain seq x y z
N MET A 1 7.22 19.41 26.30
CA MET A 1 6.26 18.65 25.46
C MET A 1 5.08 19.50 24.96
N ALA A 2 4.52 20.44 25.74
CA ALA A 2 3.46 21.34 25.26
C ALA A 2 3.93 22.42 24.24
N LEU A 3 5.20 22.85 24.30
CA LEU A 3 5.74 23.93 23.46
C LEU A 3 6.04 23.53 21.99
N LYS A 4 6.17 22.23 21.67
CA LYS A 4 6.48 21.76 20.31
C LYS A 4 5.25 21.73 19.37
N LYS A 5 4.03 21.54 19.91
CA LYS A 5 2.78 21.45 19.13
C LYS A 5 2.33 22.81 18.56
N GLU A 6 2.62 23.91 19.24
CA GLU A 6 2.20 25.25 18.79
C GLU A 6 3.09 25.80 17.65
N VAL A 7 4.36 25.40 17.62
CA VAL A 7 5.32 25.85 16.59
C VAL A 7 5.09 25.13 15.25
N VAL A 8 4.80 23.83 15.28
CA VAL A 8 4.49 23.04 14.08
C VAL A 8 3.15 23.48 13.47
N ALA A 9 2.14 23.76 14.30
CA ALA A 9 0.85 24.29 13.83
C ALA A 9 1.00 25.68 13.16
N ALA A 10 1.92 26.52 13.65
CA ALA A 10 2.19 27.83 13.07
C ALA A 10 2.89 27.75 11.70
N VAL A 11 3.79 26.78 11.51
CA VAL A 11 4.50 26.55 10.23
C VAL A 11 3.55 25.97 9.17
N VAL A 12 2.67 25.04 9.54
CA VAL A 12 1.65 24.47 8.64
C VAL A 12 0.63 25.53 8.19
N LEU A 13 0.23 26.44 9.09
CA LEU A 13 -0.64 27.58 8.74
C LEU A 13 0.04 28.62 7.83
N LEU A 14 1.37 28.73 7.89
CA LEU A 14 2.16 29.62 7.04
C LEU A 14 2.31 29.06 5.62
N LEU A 15 2.53 27.75 5.48
CA LEU A 15 2.60 27.06 4.19
C LEU A 15 1.24 27.01 3.47
N ALA A 16 0.15 26.84 4.23
CA ALA A 16 -1.22 26.92 3.68
C ALA A 16 -1.59 28.33 3.17
N ALA A 17 -0.95 29.39 3.69
CA ALA A 17 -1.15 30.76 3.22
C ALA A 17 -0.37 31.08 1.93
N PHE A 18 0.75 30.39 1.68
CA PHE A 18 1.51 30.48 0.43
C PHE A 18 0.78 29.80 -0.74
N ALA A 19 0.15 28.64 -0.50
CA ALA A 19 -0.59 27.90 -1.54
C ALA A 19 -1.84 28.63 -2.07
N TYR A 20 -2.40 29.57 -1.31
CA TYR A 20 -3.58 30.35 -1.71
C TYR A 20 -3.25 31.62 -2.54
N ALA A 21 -1.96 31.96 -2.70
CA ALA A 21 -1.54 33.19 -3.37
C ALA A 21 -1.19 33.00 -4.87
N ASP A 22 -0.87 31.78 -5.32
CA ASP A 22 -0.47 31.52 -6.71
C ASP A 22 -1.65 31.35 -7.69
N THR A 23 -2.87 31.10 -7.19
CA THR A 23 -4.05 30.90 -8.05
C THR A 23 -4.78 32.18 -8.47
N ALA A 24 -4.26 33.36 -8.10
CA ALA A 24 -4.93 34.64 -8.36
C ALA A 24 -4.19 35.60 -9.33
N TYR A 25 -3.03 35.22 -9.88
CA TYR A 25 -2.22 36.14 -10.72
C TYR A 25 -2.37 35.94 -12.24
N ILE A 26 -2.98 34.84 -12.69
CA ILE A 26 -3.23 34.57 -14.13
C ILE A 26 -4.71 34.77 -14.46
N ARG A 27 -5.20 36.00 -14.36
CA ARG A 27 -6.52 36.35 -14.94
C ARG A 27 -6.70 37.83 -15.27
N ILE A 28 -5.63 38.54 -15.59
CA ILE A 28 -5.70 39.90 -16.13
C ILE A 28 -4.52 40.05 -17.07
N TYR A 29 -4.71 39.80 -18.37
CA TYR A 29 -4.00 40.37 -19.54
C TYR A 29 -4.26 39.43 -20.73
N GLY A 30 -5.24 39.79 -21.55
CA GLY A 30 -5.50 39.13 -22.82
C GLY A 30 -4.49 39.56 -23.87
N LEU A 31 -3.96 38.59 -24.61
CA LEU A 31 -3.40 38.78 -25.94
C LEU A 31 -3.93 37.66 -26.84
N SER A 32 -4.60 38.10 -27.90
CA SER A 32 -5.07 37.31 -29.03
C SER A 32 -3.90 36.76 -29.85
N ASN A 33 -4.09 35.60 -30.49
CA ASN A 33 -3.90 35.46 -31.94
C ASN A 33 -4.56 34.19 -32.46
N GLU A 34 -5.40 34.36 -33.49
CA GLU A 34 -5.71 33.31 -34.47
C GLU A 34 -4.46 33.01 -35.29
N SER A 35 -4.26 31.75 -35.69
CA SER A 35 -4.03 31.41 -37.10
C SER A 35 -3.92 29.89 -37.32
N THR A 36 -4.90 29.37 -38.07
CA THR A 36 -4.78 28.44 -39.20
C THR A 36 -3.82 27.25 -39.12
N GLU A 37 -4.46 26.09 -39.13
CA GLU A 37 -3.96 24.78 -39.55
C GLU A 37 -3.46 24.80 -41.00
N ALA A 38 -2.23 24.33 -41.21
CA ALA A 38 -1.70 23.93 -42.51
C ALA A 38 -0.76 22.73 -42.29
N GLU A 39 -1.17 21.56 -42.79
CA GLU A 39 -0.34 20.36 -42.88
C GLU A 39 1.01 20.70 -43.52
N THR A 40 2.08 20.51 -42.74
CA THR A 40 3.44 20.41 -43.26
C THR A 40 4.08 19.20 -42.58
N LEU A 41 4.83 18.43 -43.37
CA LEU A 41 5.63 17.26 -42.92
C LEU A 41 6.35 17.64 -41.62
N GLY A 42 5.85 17.11 -40.49
CA GLY A 42 6.15 17.65 -39.17
C GLY A 42 7.49 17.16 -38.64
N ASN A 43 8.34 18.09 -38.24
CA ASN A 43 9.49 17.84 -37.38
C ASN A 43 8.99 17.41 -36.00
N SER A 44 9.43 16.26 -35.53
CA SER A 44 9.10 15.70 -34.21
C SER A 44 10.07 16.25 -33.17
N ALA A 45 9.60 16.53 -31.96
CA ALA A 45 10.51 16.97 -30.91
C ALA A 45 11.45 15.83 -30.46
N PRO A 46 12.68 16.14 -30.03
CA PRO A 46 13.59 15.16 -29.47
C PRO A 46 13.01 14.51 -28.22
N VAL A 47 13.31 13.22 -28.02
CA VAL A 47 12.84 12.42 -26.89
C VAL A 47 14.02 12.06 -25.98
N ILE A 48 13.97 12.46 -24.72
CA ILE A 48 14.93 12.02 -23.70
C ILE A 48 14.57 10.58 -23.31
N VAL A 49 15.40 9.61 -23.72
CA VAL A 49 15.16 8.17 -23.52
C VAL A 49 15.63 7.68 -22.16
N SER A 50 16.62 8.34 -21.57
CA SER A 50 17.07 8.08 -20.20
C SER A 50 17.83 9.27 -19.62
N TYR A 51 17.86 9.36 -18.30
CA TYR A 51 18.58 10.40 -17.58
C TYR A 51 19.07 9.88 -16.22
N GLN A 52 20.16 10.48 -15.74
CA GLN A 52 20.76 10.17 -14.44
C GLN A 52 21.05 11.48 -13.70
N PRO A 53 20.71 11.60 -12.40
CA PRO A 53 19.96 10.64 -11.56
C PRO A 53 18.50 10.43 -12.00
N ILE A 54 17.90 9.25 -11.76
CA ILE A 54 16.49 9.00 -12.14
C ILE A 54 15.48 9.64 -11.18
N VAL A 55 15.92 9.93 -9.95
CA VAL A 55 15.10 10.58 -8.93
C VAL A 55 14.99 12.09 -9.18
N PRO A 56 13.81 12.70 -9.05
CA PRO A 56 13.61 14.13 -9.30
C PRO A 56 14.18 15.03 -8.20
N ILE A 57 14.44 14.48 -7.01
CA ILE A 57 15.06 15.16 -5.88
C ILE A 57 16.41 14.51 -5.59
N VAL A 58 17.50 15.26 -5.76
CA VAL A 58 18.88 14.76 -5.62
C VAL A 58 19.47 15.33 -4.33
N PRO A 59 19.82 14.50 -3.33
CA PRO A 59 20.55 14.97 -2.16
C PRO A 59 21.99 15.32 -2.59
N ILE A 60 22.43 16.55 -2.31
CA ILE A 60 23.79 16.99 -2.59
C ILE A 60 24.32 17.78 -1.40
N SER A 61 25.55 17.46 -0.97
CA SER A 61 26.23 18.17 0.12
C SER A 61 27.14 19.27 -0.44
N GLU A 62 27.26 20.36 0.30
CA GLU A 62 28.07 21.52 -0.08
C GLU A 62 29.53 21.10 -0.33
N GLY A 63 30.12 21.55 -1.45
CA GLY A 63 31.50 21.22 -1.83
C GLY A 63 31.69 19.87 -2.53
N ASN A 64 30.66 19.00 -2.59
CA ASN A 64 30.71 17.77 -3.38
C ASN A 64 30.30 18.01 -4.84
N SER A 65 30.83 17.19 -5.73
CA SER A 65 30.42 17.17 -7.14
C SER A 65 29.42 16.04 -7.41
N ARG A 66 28.45 16.30 -8.28
CA ARG A 66 27.47 15.32 -8.75
C ARG A 66 27.39 15.35 -10.26
N ALA A 67 27.50 14.19 -10.90
CA ALA A 67 27.34 14.06 -12.34
C ALA A 67 25.85 13.87 -12.71
N PHE A 68 25.48 14.50 -13.81
CA PHE A 68 24.19 14.43 -14.47
C PHE A 68 24.41 14.00 -15.91
N ALA A 69 23.54 13.13 -16.42
CA ALA A 69 23.63 12.63 -17.78
C ALA A 69 22.23 12.51 -18.38
N VAL A 70 22.12 12.77 -19.68
CA VAL A 70 20.92 12.49 -20.46
C VAL A 70 21.30 11.75 -21.73
N SER A 71 20.42 10.85 -22.16
CA SER A 71 20.44 10.25 -23.49
C SER A 71 19.14 10.62 -24.17
N ALA A 72 19.24 11.18 -25.38
CA ALA A 72 18.10 11.60 -26.17
C ALA A 72 18.26 11.14 -27.62
N ILE A 73 17.12 10.87 -28.27
CA ILE A 73 17.04 10.54 -29.70
C ILE A 73 16.06 11.50 -30.36
N ASP A 74 16.33 11.83 -31.62
CA ASP A 74 15.37 12.52 -32.46
C ASP A 74 14.64 11.51 -33.35
N PRO A 75 13.30 11.46 -33.38
CA PRO A 75 12.55 10.53 -34.24
C PRO A 75 12.80 10.74 -35.73
N ASP A 76 13.13 11.96 -36.15
CA ASP A 76 13.49 12.34 -37.52
C ASP A 76 15.00 12.26 -37.77
N ASN A 77 15.75 11.88 -36.73
CA ASN A 77 17.20 11.70 -36.72
C ASN A 77 17.97 13.01 -37.00
N ASP A 78 17.40 14.14 -36.57
CA ASP A 78 18.03 15.45 -36.60
C ASP A 78 19.14 15.62 -35.53
N PRO A 79 20.15 16.48 -35.78
CA PRO A 79 21.26 16.68 -34.87
C PRO A 79 20.83 17.42 -33.59
N LEU A 80 21.16 16.83 -32.44
CA LEU A 80 20.78 17.36 -31.13
C LEU A 80 21.82 18.30 -30.52
N SER A 81 21.34 19.34 -29.85
CA SER A 81 22.10 20.28 -29.03
C SER A 81 21.61 20.23 -27.58
N TYR A 82 22.51 20.47 -26.63
CA TYR A 82 22.23 20.41 -25.19
C TYR A 82 22.50 21.76 -24.54
N GLN A 83 21.69 22.15 -23.55
CA GLN A 83 21.94 23.33 -22.73
C GLN A 83 21.59 23.05 -21.28
N TRP A 84 22.56 23.24 -20.39
CA TRP A 84 22.38 23.08 -18.95
C TRP A 84 22.09 24.43 -18.27
N LEU A 85 21.11 24.45 -17.37
CA LEU A 85 20.71 25.60 -16.58
C LEU A 85 20.73 25.26 -15.08
N LEU A 86 21.42 26.08 -14.27
CA LEU A 86 21.35 26.03 -12.81
C LEU A 86 20.45 27.16 -12.35
N ASP A 87 19.36 26.86 -11.65
CA ASP A 87 18.36 27.85 -11.20
C ASP A 87 17.91 28.80 -12.31
N ALA A 88 17.61 28.20 -13.47
CA ALA A 88 17.23 28.87 -14.72
C ALA A 88 18.31 29.78 -15.36
N GLN A 89 19.57 29.72 -14.91
CA GLN A 89 20.71 30.42 -15.53
C GLN A 89 21.59 29.46 -16.35
N PRO A 90 21.95 29.79 -17.61
CA PRO A 90 22.72 28.89 -18.47
C PRO A 90 24.17 28.71 -17.98
N LEU A 91 24.63 27.45 -17.94
CA LEU A 91 25.97 27.04 -17.48
C LEU A 91 27.00 26.89 -18.61
N GLY A 92 26.56 26.99 -19.87
CA GLY A 92 27.44 27.02 -21.05
C GLY A 92 27.99 25.66 -21.52
N SER A 93 27.51 24.53 -20.99
CA SER A 93 27.85 23.19 -21.49
C SER A 93 26.88 22.75 -22.59
N GLU A 94 27.44 22.22 -23.69
CA GLU A 94 26.71 21.62 -24.82
C GLU A 94 26.81 20.08 -24.85
N ALA A 95 27.38 19.47 -23.81
CA ALA A 95 27.52 18.02 -23.71
C ALA A 95 26.27 17.36 -23.09
N ALA A 96 26.03 16.10 -23.45
CA ALA A 96 24.97 15.26 -22.87
C ALA A 96 25.22 14.88 -21.39
N THR A 97 26.41 15.19 -20.87
CA THR A 97 26.78 15.01 -19.46
C THR A 97 27.26 16.32 -18.85
N PHE A 98 26.97 16.53 -17.57
CA PHE A 98 27.37 17.71 -16.82
C PHE A 98 27.69 17.34 -15.37
N THR A 99 28.82 17.81 -14.85
CA THR A 99 29.16 17.63 -13.43
C THR A 99 28.95 18.94 -12.69
N LEU A 100 27.96 18.96 -11.82
CA LEU A 100 27.69 20.08 -10.94
C LEU A 100 28.62 20.03 -9.73
N LEU A 101 29.33 21.13 -9.46
CA LEU A 101 29.96 21.39 -8.17
C LEU A 101 28.94 22.11 -7.30
N SER A 102 28.55 21.51 -6.17
CA SER A 102 27.51 22.09 -5.30
C SER A 102 27.98 23.42 -4.69
N THR A 103 27.27 24.50 -5.01
CA THR A 103 27.46 25.84 -4.42
C THR A 103 26.31 26.16 -3.47
N GLU A 104 26.59 26.91 -2.41
CA GLU A 104 25.57 27.41 -1.48
C GLU A 104 24.43 28.11 -2.24
N GLY A 105 23.20 27.59 -2.10
CA GLY A 105 21.99 28.17 -2.69
C GLY A 105 21.48 27.58 -4.01
N ALA A 106 22.13 26.55 -4.58
CA ALA A 106 21.60 25.86 -5.76
C ALA A 106 20.29 25.12 -5.44
N ALA A 107 19.20 25.42 -6.14
CA ALA A 107 17.88 24.82 -5.89
C ALA A 107 17.49 23.75 -6.94
N SER A 108 17.91 23.93 -8.19
CA SER A 108 17.55 23.05 -9.31
C SER A 108 18.56 23.09 -10.47
N LEU A 109 18.69 21.97 -11.17
CA LEU A 109 19.44 21.84 -12.42
C LEU A 109 18.50 21.33 -13.50
N THR A 110 18.51 21.95 -14.67
CA THR A 110 17.69 21.59 -15.83
C THR A 110 18.56 21.43 -17.06
N VAL A 111 18.29 20.41 -17.88
CA VAL A 111 18.88 20.26 -19.21
C VAL A 111 17.79 20.39 -20.27
N ILE A 112 18.08 21.16 -21.31
CA ILE A 112 17.24 21.31 -22.50
C ILE A 112 17.96 20.63 -23.66
N VAL A 113 17.27 19.74 -24.36
CA VAL A 113 17.73 19.05 -25.57
C VAL A 113 16.92 19.58 -26.75
N SER A 114 17.58 20.09 -27.78
CA SER A 114 16.94 20.76 -28.92
C SER A 114 17.49 20.27 -30.24
N ASP A 115 16.61 20.01 -31.22
CA ASP A 115 16.93 19.72 -32.62
C ASP A 115 17.16 21.02 -33.45
N GLY A 116 16.88 22.18 -32.86
CA GLY A 116 16.99 23.51 -33.47
C GLY A 116 15.64 24.16 -33.81
N LEU A 117 14.54 23.40 -33.74
CA LEU A 117 13.16 23.84 -33.94
C LEU A 117 12.28 23.56 -32.71
N LEU A 118 12.38 22.36 -32.13
CA LEU A 118 11.65 21.88 -30.96
C LEU A 118 12.63 21.40 -29.87
N SER A 119 12.12 21.25 -28.65
CA SER A 119 12.97 20.84 -27.52
C SER A 119 12.23 20.01 -26.48
N ALA A 120 12.99 19.19 -25.76
CA ALA A 120 12.57 18.47 -24.56
C ALA A 120 13.47 18.87 -23.39
N SER A 121 12.98 18.71 -22.16
CA SER A 121 13.77 19.08 -20.97
C SER A 121 13.59 18.10 -19.81
N GLN A 122 14.62 18.00 -18.99
CA GLN A 122 14.62 17.24 -17.73
C GLN A 122 15.16 18.14 -16.61
N SER A 123 14.56 18.05 -15.42
CA SER A 123 14.95 18.87 -14.26
C SER A 123 15.14 18.02 -13.01
N TRP A 124 16.05 18.47 -12.13
CA TRP A 124 16.35 17.92 -10.82
C TRP A 124 16.29 19.03 -9.78
N SER A 125 15.69 18.76 -8.62
CA SER A 125 15.71 19.66 -7.45
C SER A 125 16.68 19.14 -6.39
N PHE A 126 17.30 20.03 -5.62
CA PHE A 126 18.28 19.66 -4.59
C PHE A 126 17.70 19.71 -3.17
N SER A 127 18.13 18.78 -2.32
CA SER A 127 17.84 18.79 -0.87
C SER A 127 19.12 18.73 -0.04
N GLN A 128 19.14 19.40 1.12
CA GLN A 128 20.27 19.31 2.06
C GLN A 128 20.27 17.93 2.73
N ALA A 129 21.30 17.14 2.47
CA ALA A 129 21.51 15.87 3.16
C ALA A 129 21.92 16.13 4.62
N SER A 130 21.08 15.73 5.58
CA SER A 130 21.45 15.63 6.99
C SER A 130 21.53 14.16 7.39
N GLY A 131 22.76 13.68 7.58
CA GLY A 131 23.10 12.27 7.77
C GLY A 131 23.62 11.67 6.46
N GLU A 132 24.66 10.84 6.53
CA GLU A 132 25.14 10.03 5.40
C GLU A 132 24.00 9.11 4.99
N ALA A 133 23.18 9.57 4.05
CA ALA A 133 22.18 8.76 3.39
C ALA A 133 22.91 7.59 2.72
N ASP A 134 22.45 6.36 2.95
CA ASP A 134 22.85 5.25 2.12
C ASP A 134 22.31 5.50 0.71
N LEU A 135 23.19 6.00 -0.17
CA LEU A 135 22.87 6.32 -1.55
C LEU A 135 22.66 5.05 -2.40
N CYS A 136 22.67 3.86 -1.80
CA CYS A 136 22.58 2.56 -2.46
C CYS A 136 21.23 1.84 -2.29
N ALA A 137 20.29 2.39 -1.51
CA ALA A 137 19.00 1.76 -1.18
C ALA A 137 18.17 1.32 -2.40
N ASP A 138 18.32 2.00 -3.55
CA ASP A 138 17.66 1.68 -4.82
C ASP A 138 18.64 1.58 -6.02
N VAL A 139 19.95 1.42 -5.75
CA VAL A 139 20.98 1.38 -6.80
C VAL A 139 21.32 -0.06 -7.16
N ALA A 140 20.73 -0.54 -8.26
CA ALA A 140 21.14 -1.79 -8.89
C ALA A 140 22.43 -1.57 -9.69
N CYS A 141 23.56 -1.95 -9.11
CA CYS A 141 24.83 -1.89 -9.79
C CYS A 141 24.96 -3.04 -10.81
N SER A 142 25.20 -2.68 -12.07
CA SER A 142 25.41 -3.66 -13.15
C SER A 142 26.63 -4.53 -12.86
N GLN A 143 26.61 -5.78 -13.33
CA GLN A 143 27.77 -6.66 -13.21
C GLN A 143 28.92 -6.17 -14.10
N THR A 144 30.15 -6.32 -13.64
CA THR A 144 31.34 -6.21 -14.50
C THR A 144 31.65 -7.62 -15.00
N GLU A 145 31.69 -7.77 -16.32
CA GLU A 145 31.88 -9.04 -17.00
C GLU A 145 33.18 -9.04 -17.79
N ILE A 146 33.91 -10.16 -17.77
CA ILE A 146 34.96 -10.44 -18.73
C ILE A 146 34.74 -11.81 -19.37
N THR A 147 35.07 -11.91 -20.65
CA THR A 147 35.11 -13.20 -21.35
C THR A 147 36.44 -13.89 -21.07
N CYS A 148 36.39 -15.04 -20.42
CA CYS A 148 37.55 -15.86 -20.11
C CYS A 148 38.08 -16.62 -21.36
N PRO A 149 39.33 -17.13 -21.31
CA PRO A 149 39.97 -17.80 -22.45
C PRO A 149 39.22 -19.01 -23.03
N ASP A 150 38.25 -19.57 -22.30
CA ASP A 150 37.39 -20.68 -22.71
C ASP A 150 35.99 -20.24 -23.20
N SER A 151 35.80 -18.93 -23.43
CA SER A 151 34.54 -18.28 -23.81
C SER A 151 33.47 -18.24 -22.70
N SER A 152 33.80 -18.60 -21.46
CA SER A 152 32.91 -18.35 -20.31
C SER A 152 32.92 -16.87 -19.90
N ILE A 153 31.90 -16.42 -19.20
CA ILE A 153 31.79 -15.03 -18.70
C ILE A 153 32.03 -15.06 -17.19
N ALA A 154 33.14 -14.47 -16.73
CA ALA A 154 33.34 -14.19 -15.32
C ALA A 154 32.68 -12.85 -15.01
N ALA A 155 31.71 -12.86 -14.11
CA ALA A 155 30.99 -11.69 -13.67
C ALA A 155 31.26 -11.46 -12.19
N CYS A 156 31.39 -10.20 -11.80
CA CYS A 156 31.30 -9.80 -10.41
C CYS A 156 30.28 -8.68 -10.30
N THR A 157 29.55 -8.65 -9.18
CA THR A 157 28.56 -7.59 -8.96
C THR A 157 29.28 -6.38 -8.38
N ASN A 158 29.16 -5.27 -9.09
CA ASN A 158 29.70 -3.99 -8.64
C ASN A 158 29.03 -3.60 -7.32
N ALA A 159 29.81 -3.26 -6.29
CA ALA A 159 29.24 -2.85 -5.01
C ALA A 159 28.98 -1.34 -5.04
N CYS A 160 27.78 -0.93 -4.63
CA CYS A 160 27.49 0.49 -4.45
C CYS A 160 28.19 1.01 -3.19
N GLN A 161 28.89 2.13 -3.29
CA GLN A 161 29.49 2.81 -2.13
C GLN A 161 28.43 3.67 -1.41
N PRO A 162 28.09 3.39 -0.14
CA PRO A 162 27.00 4.06 0.58
C PRO A 162 27.13 5.59 0.62
N SER A 163 28.37 6.10 0.68
CA SER A 163 28.68 7.53 0.77
C SER A 163 28.63 8.28 -0.57
N SER A 164 28.60 7.57 -1.71
CA SER A 164 28.66 8.19 -3.05
C SER A 164 27.55 7.76 -4.01
N GLY A 165 26.90 6.62 -3.76
CA GLY A 165 25.96 6.00 -4.69
C GLY A 165 26.63 5.50 -5.97
N LEU A 166 27.97 5.46 -6.00
CA LEU A 166 28.73 5.00 -7.14
C LEU A 166 28.94 3.50 -7.06
N CYS A 167 28.62 2.82 -8.15
CA CYS A 167 29.00 1.44 -8.35
C CYS A 167 30.51 1.35 -8.50
N THR A 168 31.16 0.72 -7.52
CA THR A 168 32.57 0.32 -7.65
C THR A 168 32.68 -0.69 -8.76
N GLN A 169 33.69 -0.54 -9.62
CA GLN A 169 34.03 -1.62 -10.54
C GLN A 169 34.80 -2.67 -9.77
N CYS A 170 34.16 -3.80 -9.51
CA CYS A 170 34.88 -4.99 -9.14
C CYS A 170 35.67 -5.45 -10.37
N GLU A 171 36.89 -5.95 -10.17
CA GLU A 171 37.66 -6.57 -11.25
C GLU A 171 37.28 -8.06 -11.28
N PRO A 172 36.45 -8.52 -12.24
CA PRO A 172 36.17 -9.94 -12.37
C PRO A 172 37.49 -10.59 -12.79
N THR A 173 38.06 -11.43 -11.94
CA THR A 173 39.20 -12.24 -12.34
C THR A 173 38.67 -13.51 -12.96
N CYS A 174 39.20 -13.90 -14.12
CA CYS A 174 39.15 -15.29 -14.57
C CYS A 174 39.99 -16.11 -13.59
N ALA A 175 39.42 -16.36 -12.42
CA ALA A 175 39.99 -17.22 -11.42
C ALA A 175 39.94 -18.62 -12.01
N VAL A 176 41.02 -19.00 -12.69
CA VAL A 176 41.36 -20.41 -12.76
C VAL A 176 41.68 -20.76 -11.32
N TYR A 177 40.75 -21.42 -10.62
CA TYR A 177 41.05 -22.09 -9.36
C TYR A 177 42.01 -23.24 -9.67
N GLY A 178 43.26 -22.89 -9.96
CA GLY A 178 44.33 -23.81 -10.29
C GLY A 178 44.89 -24.39 -9.01
N ASN A 179 44.65 -25.68 -8.78
CA ASN A 179 45.47 -26.63 -8.01
C ASN A 179 46.20 -26.10 -6.75
N THR A 180 45.60 -25.20 -5.99
CA THR A 180 46.10 -24.78 -4.67
C THR A 180 45.32 -25.53 -3.58
N GLY A 181 45.57 -26.84 -3.54
CA GLY A 181 45.81 -27.53 -2.27
C GLY A 181 44.70 -27.69 -1.24
N ILE A 182 43.45 -28.02 -1.60
CA ILE A 182 42.53 -28.75 -0.69
C ILE A 182 41.80 -29.85 -1.48
N THR A 183 41.78 -31.07 -0.94
CA THR A 183 41.38 -32.28 -1.64
C THR A 183 39.85 -32.43 -1.69
N ALA A 184 39.24 -32.22 -2.87
CA ALA A 184 37.92 -32.79 -3.17
C ALA A 184 38.11 -34.20 -3.75
N THR A 185 38.62 -35.14 -2.95
CA THR A 185 38.65 -36.55 -3.37
C THR A 185 37.24 -37.11 -3.36
N SER A 186 36.80 -37.61 -4.52
CA SER A 186 35.68 -38.54 -4.61
C SER A 186 35.94 -39.77 -3.73
N ARG A 187 35.35 -39.77 -2.53
CA ARG A 187 34.96 -40.94 -1.73
C ARG A 187 34.27 -40.45 -0.44
N TYR A 188 32.94 -40.42 -0.47
CA TYR A 188 31.98 -40.47 0.65
C TYR A 188 32.51 -40.19 2.08
N PHE A 189 32.13 -39.02 2.60
CA PHE A 189 31.90 -38.53 3.99
C PHE A 189 32.45 -39.22 5.23
N VAL A 190 32.95 -38.38 6.19
CA VAL A 190 32.44 -38.24 7.60
C VAL A 190 32.83 -36.84 8.17
N HIS A 191 31.91 -36.15 8.89
CA HIS A 191 32.03 -34.89 9.69
C HIS A 191 31.72 -33.50 9.06
N GLY A 192 30.88 -33.39 8.02
CA GLY A 192 30.46 -32.07 7.49
C GLY A 192 30.03 -32.16 6.02
N ILE A 193 28.92 -32.85 5.77
CA ILE A 193 28.54 -33.34 4.44
C ILE A 193 27.71 -32.26 3.69
N PRO A 194 28.01 -31.90 2.42
CA PRO A 194 27.12 -31.11 1.56
C PRO A 194 25.76 -31.81 1.41
N ALA A 195 24.69 -31.06 1.23
CA ALA A 195 23.36 -31.65 1.13
C ALA A 195 23.21 -32.47 -0.16
N PRO A 196 22.62 -33.68 -0.09
CA PRO A 196 22.43 -34.52 -1.27
C PRO A 196 21.50 -33.83 -2.28
N LEU A 197 21.76 -34.06 -3.56
CA LEU A 197 20.88 -33.58 -4.63
C LEU A 197 19.52 -34.25 -4.51
N SER A 198 18.50 -33.42 -4.30
CA SER A 198 17.12 -33.84 -4.15
C SER A 198 16.19 -32.67 -4.50
N LYS A 199 14.89 -32.93 -4.60
CA LYS A 199 13.91 -31.84 -4.72
C LYS A 199 13.93 -30.88 -3.52
N ARG A 200 14.44 -31.30 -2.36
CA ARG A 200 14.58 -30.42 -1.19
C ARG A 200 15.63 -29.33 -1.40
N THR A 201 16.69 -29.65 -2.14
CA THR A 201 17.86 -28.79 -2.36
C THR A 201 17.85 -28.11 -3.72
N MET A 202 17.21 -28.71 -4.72
CA MET A 202 17.00 -28.15 -6.05
C MET A 202 15.53 -28.35 -6.48
N PRO A 203 14.60 -27.55 -5.92
CA PRO A 203 13.17 -27.68 -6.17
C PRO A 203 12.76 -27.34 -7.61
N CYS A 204 13.47 -26.42 -8.26
CA CYS A 204 13.07 -25.89 -9.57
C CYS A 204 14.18 -25.99 -10.60
N VAL A 205 13.80 -26.41 -11.81
CA VAL A 205 14.67 -26.52 -12.98
C VAL A 205 13.86 -26.12 -14.21
N ASN A 206 14.31 -25.06 -14.90
CA ASN A 206 13.74 -24.56 -16.15
C ASN A 206 14.83 -24.63 -17.24
N ALA A 207 14.53 -25.27 -18.38
CA ALA A 207 15.52 -25.44 -19.45
C ALA A 207 14.92 -25.13 -20.83
N THR A 208 15.65 -24.41 -21.66
CA THR A 208 15.31 -24.13 -23.07
C THR A 208 16.16 -25.00 -23.99
N LEU A 209 15.78 -26.27 -24.15
CA LEU A 209 16.57 -27.26 -24.91
C LEU A 209 16.01 -27.45 -26.33
N GLU A 210 16.88 -27.47 -27.35
CA GLU A 210 16.46 -27.64 -28.75
C GLU A 210 15.98 -29.08 -29.08
N ARG A 211 16.33 -30.10 -28.26
CA ARG A 211 16.13 -31.53 -28.62
C ARG A 211 15.74 -32.50 -27.50
N GLN A 212 15.61 -32.06 -26.24
CA GLN A 212 15.24 -32.93 -25.12
C GLN A 212 13.95 -32.46 -24.45
N SER A 213 13.06 -33.39 -24.11
CA SER A 213 11.83 -33.12 -23.37
C SER A 213 12.04 -33.04 -21.85
N THR A 214 13.15 -33.58 -21.33
CA THR A 214 13.47 -33.62 -19.89
C THR A 214 14.97 -33.55 -19.68
N LEU A 215 15.45 -32.59 -18.88
CA LEU A 215 16.85 -32.47 -18.46
C LEU A 215 17.15 -33.51 -17.36
N ALA A 216 18.13 -34.41 -17.58
CA ALA A 216 18.61 -35.30 -16.54
C ALA A 216 19.71 -34.60 -15.72
N ILE A 217 19.59 -34.63 -14.39
CA ILE A 217 20.59 -34.09 -13.47
C ILE A 217 21.04 -35.23 -12.57
N ASP A 218 22.33 -35.54 -12.63
CA ASP A 218 22.93 -36.68 -11.93
C ASP A 218 24.08 -36.21 -11.02
N PRO A 219 24.27 -36.82 -9.85
CA PRO A 219 25.46 -36.61 -9.04
C PRO A 219 26.73 -36.87 -9.86
N ALA A 220 27.67 -35.93 -9.82
CA ALA A 220 28.88 -35.97 -10.61
C ALA A 220 30.13 -36.00 -9.73
N ASN A 221 31.11 -36.79 -10.14
CA ASN A 221 32.45 -36.73 -9.57
C ASN A 221 33.30 -35.74 -10.35
N ILE A 222 34.08 -34.93 -9.66
CA ILE A 222 35.03 -34.01 -10.29
C ILE A 222 36.39 -34.67 -10.36
N SER A 223 36.92 -34.75 -11.58
CA SER A 223 38.18 -35.42 -11.87
C SER A 223 39.32 -34.42 -11.66
N GLY A 224 39.77 -34.21 -10.42
CA GLY A 224 40.88 -33.29 -10.12
C GLY A 224 40.71 -32.53 -8.80
N THR A 225 41.68 -31.67 -8.47
CA THR A 225 41.64 -30.81 -7.27
C THR A 225 41.01 -29.47 -7.63
N ILE A 226 39.89 -29.12 -7.00
CA ILE A 226 39.34 -27.76 -7.04
C ILE A 226 39.92 -27.00 -5.86
N GLY A 227 40.62 -25.90 -6.12
CA GLY A 227 41.00 -24.97 -5.05
C GLY A 227 39.76 -24.21 -4.58
N LEU A 228 39.31 -24.46 -3.36
CA LEU A 228 38.27 -23.63 -2.73
C LEU A 228 38.93 -22.40 -2.09
N PRO A 229 38.27 -21.22 -2.12
CA PRO A 229 38.71 -20.09 -1.31
C PRO A 229 38.80 -20.47 0.17
N GLU A 230 39.69 -19.82 0.91
CA GLU A 230 39.79 -20.04 2.36
C GLU A 230 38.45 -19.75 3.05
N GLY A 231 37.98 -20.69 3.89
CA GLY A 231 36.70 -20.59 4.60
C GLY A 231 35.46 -21.01 3.80
N PHE A 232 35.60 -21.44 2.54
CA PHE A 232 34.49 -21.95 1.74
C PHE A 232 34.39 -23.48 1.80
N GLU A 233 33.17 -23.97 1.86
CA GLU A 233 32.82 -25.39 1.82
C GLU A 233 31.88 -25.67 0.66
N VAL A 234 31.82 -26.91 0.22
CA VAL A 234 30.82 -27.36 -0.76
C VAL A 234 29.47 -27.42 -0.05
N VAL A 235 28.45 -26.77 -0.63
CA VAL A 235 27.10 -26.66 -0.06
C VAL A 235 26.19 -27.76 -0.59
N LEU A 236 26.31 -28.04 -1.89
CA LEU A 236 25.59 -29.11 -2.59
C LEU A 236 26.56 -30.06 -3.23
N GLU A 237 26.23 -31.36 -3.20
CA GLU A 237 27.00 -32.35 -3.95
C GLU A 237 27.12 -31.95 -5.43
N PRO A 238 28.32 -32.06 -6.04
CA PRO A 238 28.46 -31.70 -7.43
C PRO A 238 27.56 -32.54 -8.33
N PHE A 239 27.06 -31.93 -9.40
CA PHE A 239 26.18 -32.58 -10.36
C PHE A 239 26.55 -32.26 -11.79
N SER A 240 26.15 -33.13 -12.70
CA SER A 240 26.19 -32.90 -14.14
C SER A 240 24.79 -32.86 -14.69
N MET A 241 24.65 -32.24 -15.87
CA MET A 241 23.38 -32.14 -16.58
C MET A 241 23.53 -32.72 -17.99
N ASP A 242 22.64 -33.61 -18.38
CA ASP A 242 22.63 -34.18 -19.73
C ASP A 242 21.90 -33.24 -20.68
N CYS A 243 22.61 -32.26 -21.25
CA CYS A 243 22.04 -31.35 -22.24
C CYS A 243 23.02 -30.88 -23.30
N HIS A 244 22.48 -30.56 -24.48
CA HIS A 244 23.24 -30.18 -25.66
C HIS A 244 22.71 -28.85 -26.23
N HIS A 245 23.36 -27.74 -25.83
CA HIS A 245 22.95 -26.36 -26.19
C HIS A 245 21.62 -25.93 -25.54
N GLY A 246 21.41 -24.61 -25.41
CA GLY A 246 20.27 -24.03 -24.70
C GLY A 246 20.60 -23.52 -23.29
N SER A 247 19.71 -22.72 -22.71
CA SER A 247 19.88 -22.20 -21.36
C SER A 247 19.21 -23.09 -20.31
N VAL A 248 19.81 -23.19 -19.14
CA VAL A 248 19.27 -23.90 -17.99
C VAL A 248 19.33 -22.99 -16.77
N ASP A 249 18.18 -22.74 -16.17
CA ASP A 249 18.06 -22.09 -14.87
C ASP A 249 17.62 -23.13 -13.84
N PHE A 250 18.25 -23.16 -12.69
CA PHE A 250 17.78 -23.96 -11.56
C PHE A 250 17.79 -23.12 -10.30
N GLU A 251 16.77 -23.34 -9.46
CA GLU A 251 16.66 -22.67 -8.17
C GLU A 251 16.99 -23.66 -7.06
N LEU A 252 17.85 -23.21 -6.17
CA LEU A 252 18.44 -23.97 -5.09
C LEU A 252 17.85 -23.51 -3.76
N SER A 253 17.55 -24.44 -2.88
CA SER A 253 17.17 -24.20 -1.49
C SER A 253 18.39 -24.50 -0.62
N ILE A 254 19.04 -23.44 -0.14
CA ILE A 254 20.33 -23.50 0.55
C ILE A 254 20.13 -23.18 2.04
N PRO A 255 20.67 -23.99 2.97
CA PRO A 255 20.64 -23.68 4.38
C PRO A 255 21.28 -22.33 4.70
N ARG A 256 20.72 -21.59 5.65
CA ARG A 256 21.21 -20.26 6.06
C ARG A 256 22.54 -20.30 6.81
N ASP A 257 23.00 -21.50 7.15
CA ASP A 257 24.33 -21.77 7.70
C ASP A 257 25.45 -21.41 6.71
N PHE A 258 25.09 -21.06 5.46
CA PHE A 258 26.02 -20.62 4.43
C PHE A 258 25.77 -19.16 4.00
N ALA A 259 26.86 -18.41 3.97
CA ALA A 259 27.01 -17.07 3.41
C ALA A 259 27.74 -17.11 2.06
N ASP A 260 27.71 -15.99 1.34
CA ASP A 260 28.54 -15.75 0.15
C ASP A 260 28.44 -16.89 -0.88
N VAL A 261 27.22 -17.42 -1.08
CA VAL A 261 26.98 -18.61 -1.91
C VAL A 261 27.38 -18.32 -3.37
N GLN A 262 28.21 -19.20 -3.93
CA GLN A 262 28.71 -19.12 -5.29
C GLN A 262 28.43 -20.42 -6.04
N ALA A 263 28.15 -20.32 -7.33
CA ALA A 263 28.09 -21.45 -8.24
C ALA A 263 29.29 -21.42 -9.19
N MET A 264 29.85 -22.60 -9.47
CA MET A 264 30.94 -22.79 -10.42
C MET A 264 30.56 -23.85 -11.45
N ARG A 265 30.92 -23.59 -12.70
CA ARG A 265 30.85 -24.52 -13.81
C ARG A 265 32.24 -25.09 -14.09
N CYS A 266 32.37 -26.39 -13.98
CA CYS A 266 33.62 -27.12 -14.15
C CYS A 266 33.62 -27.95 -15.45
N LYS A 267 34.69 -27.82 -16.24
CA LYS A 267 34.97 -28.64 -17.43
C LYS A 267 36.40 -29.17 -17.37
N GLY A 268 36.58 -30.48 -17.54
CA GLY A 268 37.88 -31.12 -17.36
C GLY A 268 38.43 -30.88 -15.94
N ASN A 269 39.55 -30.17 -15.82
CA ASN A 269 40.20 -29.83 -14.56
C ASN A 269 40.03 -28.35 -14.15
N GLY A 270 39.29 -27.56 -14.93
CA GLY A 270 39.06 -26.13 -14.67
C GLY A 270 37.64 -25.90 -14.16
N CYS A 271 37.50 -25.03 -13.15
CA CYS A 271 36.22 -24.56 -12.63
C CYS A 271 36.18 -23.04 -12.71
N PHE A 272 35.05 -22.52 -13.17
CA PHE A 272 34.85 -21.10 -13.43
C PHE A 272 33.55 -20.64 -12.77
N PRO A 273 33.50 -19.45 -12.16
CA PRO A 273 32.26 -18.90 -11.61
C PRO A 273 31.15 -18.83 -12.66
N THR A 274 29.90 -19.00 -12.21
CA THR A 274 28.71 -18.79 -13.03
C THR A 274 27.70 -17.93 -12.28
N THR A 275 26.72 -17.38 -12.99
CA THR A 275 25.75 -16.44 -12.43
C THR A 275 24.88 -17.14 -11.41
N ILE A 276 24.85 -16.57 -10.20
CA ILE A 276 23.96 -16.96 -9.12
C ILE A 276 23.37 -15.69 -8.50
N GLU A 277 22.06 -15.67 -8.30
CA GLU A 277 21.35 -14.56 -7.68
C GLU A 277 20.44 -15.05 -6.55
N ARG A 278 20.24 -14.24 -5.52
CA ARG A 278 19.27 -14.54 -4.45
C ARG A 278 17.87 -14.24 -4.96
N VAL A 279 16.92 -15.14 -4.71
CA VAL A 279 15.50 -14.95 -5.04
C VAL A 279 14.64 -15.13 -3.79
N THR A 280 13.46 -14.51 -3.77
CA THR A 280 12.56 -14.48 -2.60
C THR A 280 11.46 -15.54 -2.64
N ALA A 281 11.20 -16.12 -3.82
CA ALA A 281 10.19 -17.14 -4.07
C ALA A 281 10.65 -18.10 -5.18
N LEU A 282 10.10 -19.31 -5.18
CA LEU A 282 10.35 -20.33 -6.20
C LEU A 282 9.48 -20.07 -7.44
N SER A 283 10.06 -20.16 -8.64
CA SER A 283 9.42 -19.77 -9.90
C SER A 283 8.80 -20.91 -10.71
N CYS A 284 8.87 -22.15 -10.22
CA CYS A 284 8.39 -23.34 -10.93
C CYS A 284 7.12 -23.95 -10.31
N GLY A 285 6.60 -25.00 -10.95
CA GLY A 285 5.56 -25.85 -10.36
C GLY A 285 4.13 -25.31 -10.44
N GLY A 286 3.95 -24.06 -10.89
CA GLY A 286 2.67 -23.40 -11.12
C GLY A 286 1.84 -23.18 -9.85
N ALA A 287 0.92 -22.22 -9.90
CA ALA A 287 -0.08 -22.06 -8.84
C ALA A 287 -1.00 -23.29 -8.80
N ILE A 288 -1.22 -23.84 -7.61
CA ILE A 288 -2.07 -25.02 -7.40
C ILE A 288 -3.37 -24.68 -6.69
N VAL A 289 -3.38 -23.57 -5.96
CA VAL A 289 -4.62 -22.96 -5.51
C VAL A 289 -5.13 -22.13 -6.67
N GLU A 290 -6.43 -22.21 -6.92
CA GLU A 290 -7.07 -21.35 -7.90
C GLU A 290 -6.77 -19.88 -7.55
N GLU A 291 -6.23 -19.14 -8.52
CA GLU A 291 -6.01 -17.70 -8.42
C GLU A 291 -6.87 -17.05 -9.50
N PHE A 292 -7.53 -15.94 -9.14
CA PHE A 292 -8.30 -15.20 -10.13
C PHE A 292 -7.37 -14.46 -11.07
N ASN A 293 -7.06 -15.10 -12.18
CA ASN A 293 -6.37 -14.43 -13.27
C ASN A 293 -7.41 -13.80 -14.18
N ARG A 294 -7.46 -12.46 -14.22
CA ARG A 294 -8.31 -11.73 -15.16
C ARG A 294 -7.51 -11.49 -16.44
N THR A 295 -7.90 -12.17 -17.51
CA THR A 295 -7.26 -12.06 -18.83
C THR A 295 -7.65 -10.79 -19.57
N GLU A 296 -8.81 -10.22 -19.25
CA GLU A 296 -9.31 -8.99 -19.85
C GLU A 296 -8.82 -7.77 -19.06
N SER A 297 -8.15 -6.85 -19.76
CA SER A 297 -7.73 -5.55 -19.21
C SER A 297 -8.68 -4.42 -19.55
N ILE A 298 -9.52 -4.58 -20.57
CA ILE A 298 -10.44 -3.55 -21.08
C ILE A 298 -11.85 -4.17 -21.19
N VAL A 299 -12.84 -3.43 -20.73
CA VAL A 299 -14.26 -3.69 -20.95
C VAL A 299 -14.72 -2.87 -22.16
N ASP A 300 -15.32 -3.55 -23.14
CA ASP A 300 -16.10 -2.89 -24.20
C ASP A 300 -17.59 -2.94 -23.78
N PRO A 301 -18.19 -1.79 -23.40
CA PRO A 301 -19.56 -1.75 -22.91
C PRO A 301 -20.61 -2.32 -23.88
N LYS A 302 -20.32 -2.39 -25.18
CA LYS A 302 -21.26 -2.91 -26.19
C LYS A 302 -21.51 -4.41 -26.06
N PHE A 303 -20.56 -5.15 -25.48
CA PHE A 303 -20.64 -6.59 -25.25
C PHE A 303 -21.03 -6.95 -23.81
N THR A 304 -21.28 -5.95 -22.96
CA THR A 304 -21.77 -6.20 -21.60
C THR A 304 -23.23 -6.72 -21.61
N PRO A 305 -23.69 -7.36 -20.52
CA PRO A 305 -24.98 -8.07 -20.53
C PRO A 305 -26.22 -7.16 -20.69
N PHE A 306 -26.12 -5.88 -20.29
CA PHE A 306 -27.24 -4.93 -20.29
C PHE A 306 -26.92 -3.64 -21.07
N PRO A 307 -26.59 -3.74 -22.37
CA PRO A 307 -26.10 -2.60 -23.14
C PRO A 307 -27.18 -1.50 -23.21
N ILE A 308 -26.76 -0.26 -23.03
CA ILE A 308 -27.66 0.90 -23.10
C ILE A 308 -28.05 1.13 -24.56
N ARG A 309 -29.32 0.87 -24.88
CA ARG A 309 -29.96 1.03 -26.20
C ARG A 309 -31.37 1.59 -26.04
N ASP A 310 -31.91 2.22 -27.07
CA ASP A 310 -33.30 2.71 -27.10
C ASP A 310 -33.67 3.56 -25.87
N VAL A 311 -32.84 4.58 -25.58
CA VAL A 311 -32.99 5.46 -24.42
C VAL A 311 -34.33 6.20 -24.48
N THR A 312 -35.12 6.08 -23.42
CA THR A 312 -36.39 6.77 -23.23
C THR A 312 -36.22 7.87 -22.20
N GLU A 313 -36.65 9.08 -22.55
CA GLU A 313 -36.56 10.26 -21.69
C GLU A 313 -37.97 10.73 -21.32
N GLU A 314 -38.23 10.76 -20.02
CA GLU A 314 -39.40 11.34 -19.38
C GLU A 314 -38.94 12.45 -18.43
N LYS A 315 -39.87 13.33 -18.02
CA LYS A 315 -39.50 14.44 -17.13
C LYS A 315 -38.91 13.89 -15.81
N GLY A 316 -37.64 14.21 -15.56
CA GLY A 316 -36.91 13.78 -14.36
C GLY A 316 -36.53 12.28 -14.33
N ARG A 317 -36.65 11.57 -15.46
CA ARG A 317 -36.33 10.14 -15.54
C ARG A 317 -35.82 9.75 -16.92
N ILE A 318 -34.71 9.03 -16.95
CA ILE A 318 -34.18 8.41 -18.17
C ILE A 318 -34.06 6.90 -17.96
N SER A 319 -34.43 6.11 -18.95
CA SER A 319 -34.36 4.65 -18.87
C SER A 319 -33.88 3.98 -20.15
N SER A 320 -33.26 2.82 -19.99
CA SER A 320 -32.89 1.91 -21.07
C SER A 320 -32.91 0.49 -20.52
N GLY A 321 -33.86 -0.33 -21.00
CA GLY A 321 -34.08 -1.67 -20.45
C GLY A 321 -34.36 -1.63 -18.95
N LYS A 322 -33.51 -2.30 -18.15
CA LYS A 322 -33.60 -2.30 -16.68
C LYS A 322 -32.85 -1.13 -16.01
N THR A 323 -32.01 -0.42 -16.76
CA THR A 323 -31.26 0.73 -16.24
C THR A 323 -32.19 1.94 -16.16
N THR A 324 -32.26 2.56 -14.98
CA THR A 324 -33.09 3.75 -14.74
C THR A 324 -32.29 4.80 -13.99
N ILE A 325 -32.42 6.06 -14.38
CA ILE A 325 -31.86 7.22 -13.70
C ILE A 325 -33.01 8.18 -13.38
N GLN A 326 -33.10 8.67 -12.15
CA GLN A 326 -34.04 9.70 -11.74
C GLN A 326 -33.28 10.91 -11.18
N PHE A 327 -33.73 12.10 -11.54
CA PHE A 327 -33.06 13.37 -11.27
C PHE A 327 -34.06 14.54 -11.25
N ASP A 328 -33.65 15.68 -10.67
CA ASP A 328 -34.48 16.90 -10.52
C ASP A 328 -33.99 18.07 -11.40
N SER A 329 -33.31 17.76 -12.50
CA SER A 329 -32.74 18.76 -13.43
C SER A 329 -32.98 18.38 -14.89
N ASP A 330 -33.19 19.35 -15.77
CA ASP A 330 -33.23 19.07 -17.21
C ASP A 330 -31.80 18.90 -17.77
N GLY A 331 -31.66 18.26 -18.94
CA GLY A 331 -30.37 18.21 -19.67
C GLY A 331 -29.40 17.12 -19.21
N VAL A 332 -29.90 16.03 -18.62
CA VAL A 332 -29.12 14.82 -18.36
C VAL A 332 -29.20 13.93 -19.60
N ARG A 333 -28.08 13.35 -20.05
CA ARG A 333 -28.07 12.33 -21.10
C ARG A 333 -27.40 11.06 -20.60
N MET A 334 -27.88 9.93 -21.11
CA MET A 334 -27.38 8.61 -20.74
C MET A 334 -26.75 7.91 -21.95
N SER A 335 -25.54 7.41 -21.77
CA SER A 335 -24.79 6.67 -22.78
C SER A 335 -23.82 5.67 -22.11
N MET A 336 -22.97 5.04 -22.92
CA MET A 336 -21.86 4.20 -22.45
C MET A 336 -20.53 4.84 -22.88
N PRO A 337 -19.44 4.66 -22.12
CA PRO A 337 -18.11 5.01 -22.61
C PRO A 337 -17.73 4.11 -23.79
N GLU A 338 -16.74 4.52 -24.60
CA GLU A 338 -16.27 3.73 -25.74
C GLU A 338 -15.56 2.45 -25.30
N SER A 339 -14.69 2.58 -24.31
CA SER A 339 -14.02 1.48 -23.62
C SER A 339 -13.68 1.92 -22.21
N LEU A 340 -13.40 0.96 -21.32
CA LEU A 340 -13.05 1.24 -19.95
C LEU A 340 -12.04 0.22 -19.42
N GLU A 341 -10.98 0.67 -18.77
CA GLU A 341 -9.99 -0.22 -18.14
C GLU A 341 -10.62 -0.96 -16.97
N GLN A 342 -10.34 -2.25 -16.83
CA GLN A 342 -10.70 -2.97 -15.61
C GLN A 342 -9.93 -2.40 -14.39
N PRO A 343 -10.43 -2.55 -13.15
CA PRO A 343 -9.71 -2.09 -11.96
C PRO A 343 -8.32 -2.76 -11.85
N ASN A 344 -7.31 -2.03 -11.39
CA ASN A 344 -5.95 -2.55 -11.28
C ASN A 344 -5.86 -3.78 -10.36
N ASN A 345 -6.78 -3.91 -9.41
CA ASN A 345 -6.92 -5.10 -8.59
C ASN A 345 -7.58 -6.26 -9.37
N PRO A 346 -6.89 -7.40 -9.56
CA PRO A 346 -7.40 -8.52 -10.35
C PRO A 346 -8.54 -9.30 -9.66
N LEU A 347 -8.69 -9.14 -8.34
CA LEU A 347 -9.78 -9.74 -7.57
C LEU A 347 -11.09 -8.97 -7.68
N LEU A 348 -11.08 -7.79 -8.31
CA LEU A 348 -12.28 -7.03 -8.61
C LEU A 348 -12.62 -7.19 -10.09
N THR A 349 -13.91 -7.17 -10.40
CA THR A 349 -14.36 -7.15 -11.80
C THR A 349 -15.57 -6.26 -11.94
N ILE A 350 -15.69 -5.63 -13.10
CA ILE A 350 -16.90 -4.95 -13.52
C ILE A 350 -17.95 -6.02 -13.84
N ILE A 351 -19.16 -5.90 -13.27
CA ILE A 351 -20.23 -6.93 -13.36
C ILE A 351 -21.53 -6.44 -14.02
N GLY A 352 -21.53 -5.18 -14.45
CA GLY A 352 -22.65 -4.54 -15.13
C GLY A 352 -22.15 -3.70 -16.30
N THR A 353 -23.08 -2.99 -16.94
CA THR A 353 -22.75 -2.08 -18.04
C THR A 353 -22.23 -0.75 -17.47
N PRO A 354 -21.00 -0.32 -17.80
CA PRO A 354 -20.53 1.01 -17.43
C PRO A 354 -21.47 2.08 -17.98
N LEU A 355 -21.91 2.97 -17.10
CA LEU A 355 -22.89 4.01 -17.38
C LEU A 355 -22.18 5.35 -17.46
N MET A 356 -22.34 6.07 -18.58
CA MET A 356 -21.88 7.46 -18.69
C MET A 356 -23.08 8.39 -18.69
N LEU A 357 -23.09 9.35 -17.76
CA LEU A 357 -24.07 10.43 -17.68
C LEU A 357 -23.39 11.73 -18.08
N SER A 358 -23.94 12.46 -19.04
CA SER A 358 -23.46 13.80 -19.39
C SER A 358 -24.50 14.85 -19.04
N PHE A 359 -24.02 16.03 -18.64
CA PHE A 359 -24.86 17.09 -18.09
C PHE A 359 -24.71 18.38 -18.90
N ASP A 360 -25.82 18.93 -19.39
CA ASP A 360 -25.82 20.21 -20.13
C ASP A 360 -25.55 21.44 -19.24
N SER A 361 -25.81 21.32 -17.93
CA SER A 361 -25.76 22.44 -16.98
C SER A 361 -25.15 22.03 -15.64
N GLY A 362 -24.15 21.13 -15.70
CA GLY A 362 -23.52 20.53 -14.53
C GLY A 362 -24.36 19.44 -13.88
N ALA A 363 -23.72 18.60 -13.05
CA ALA A 363 -24.38 17.48 -12.40
C ALA A 363 -25.47 17.94 -11.40
N PRO A 364 -26.62 17.26 -11.32
CA PRO A 364 -27.67 17.58 -10.35
C PRO A 364 -27.21 17.40 -8.91
N PRO A 365 -27.92 17.96 -7.91
CA PRO A 365 -27.56 17.76 -6.50
C PRO A 365 -27.65 16.30 -6.06
N TYR A 366 -28.51 15.49 -6.68
CA TYR A 366 -28.62 14.06 -6.40
C TYR A 366 -29.03 13.28 -7.65
N LEU A 367 -28.67 12.00 -7.67
CA LEU A 367 -29.07 11.02 -8.68
C LEU A 367 -29.56 9.75 -7.99
N SER A 368 -30.73 9.25 -8.37
CA SER A 368 -31.13 7.88 -8.04
C SER A 368 -30.89 7.02 -9.26
N VAL A 369 -30.03 6.00 -9.12
CA VAL A 369 -29.66 5.10 -10.21
C VAL A 369 -30.08 3.67 -9.89
N THR A 370 -30.65 2.99 -10.87
CA THR A 370 -30.94 1.55 -10.84
C THR A 370 -30.09 0.91 -11.93
N LEU A 371 -29.15 0.05 -11.53
CA LEU A 371 -28.16 -0.55 -12.41
C LEU A 371 -28.30 -2.08 -12.38
N PRO A 372 -28.64 -2.75 -13.50
CA PRO A 372 -28.66 -4.21 -13.58
C PRO A 372 -27.24 -4.79 -13.60
N TYR A 373 -27.08 -5.99 -13.05
CA TYR A 373 -25.82 -6.74 -13.08
C TYR A 373 -26.07 -8.22 -13.38
N GLU A 374 -25.04 -8.93 -13.83
CA GLU A 374 -25.10 -10.36 -14.11
C GLU A 374 -24.50 -11.14 -12.93
N ALA A 375 -25.33 -11.96 -12.29
CA ALA A 375 -24.88 -12.83 -11.21
C ALA A 375 -24.05 -13.99 -11.77
N SER A 376 -22.97 -14.36 -11.07
CA SER A 376 -22.11 -15.50 -11.39
C SER A 376 -21.81 -16.29 -10.12
N GLU A 377 -21.40 -17.55 -10.27
CA GLU A 377 -21.07 -18.40 -9.12
C GLU A 377 -19.80 -17.97 -8.39
N ASN A 378 -18.92 -17.23 -9.09
CA ASN A 378 -17.62 -16.78 -8.59
C ASN A 378 -17.62 -15.28 -8.21
N ILE A 379 -18.80 -14.67 -8.11
CA ILE A 379 -18.98 -13.27 -7.68
C ILE A 379 -19.67 -13.27 -6.31
N ASP A 380 -19.14 -12.49 -5.37
CA ASP A 380 -19.82 -12.19 -4.12
C ASP A 380 -20.85 -11.08 -4.36
N GLU A 381 -22.14 -11.43 -4.38
CA GLU A 381 -23.21 -10.44 -4.52
C GLU A 381 -23.28 -9.48 -3.32
N ASN A 382 -22.81 -9.91 -2.14
CA ASN A 382 -22.68 -9.02 -0.98
C ASN A 382 -21.43 -8.13 -1.08
N GLY A 383 -20.52 -8.39 -2.01
CA GLY A 383 -19.34 -7.57 -2.29
C GLY A 383 -19.54 -6.53 -3.39
N ILE A 384 -20.78 -6.34 -3.89
CA ILE A 384 -21.04 -5.39 -4.97
C ILE A 384 -21.05 -3.96 -4.43
N LEU A 385 -20.26 -3.09 -5.05
CA LEU A 385 -20.15 -1.68 -4.72
C LEU A 385 -20.20 -0.82 -5.99
N LEU A 386 -20.55 0.46 -5.82
CA LEU A 386 -20.63 1.44 -6.89
C LEU A 386 -19.38 2.32 -6.91
N PHE A 387 -18.79 2.50 -8.09
CA PHE A 387 -17.62 3.35 -8.34
C PHE A 387 -17.90 4.38 -9.42
N ALA A 388 -17.20 5.51 -9.32
CA ALA A 388 -17.08 6.50 -10.37
C ALA A 388 -15.65 6.48 -10.93
N ARG A 389 -15.50 6.66 -12.24
CA ARG A 389 -14.20 6.89 -12.89
C ARG A 389 -13.93 8.41 -12.89
N LYS A 390 -12.78 8.82 -12.34
CA LYS A 390 -12.35 10.21 -12.26
C LYS A 390 -10.83 10.32 -12.25
N ASP A 391 -10.28 11.22 -13.05
CA ASP A 391 -8.84 11.53 -13.13
C ASP A 391 -7.97 10.28 -13.40
N GLY A 392 -8.46 9.36 -14.22
CA GLY A 392 -7.75 8.11 -14.48
C GLY A 392 -7.71 7.13 -13.29
N ALA A 393 -8.51 7.33 -12.25
CA ALA A 393 -8.66 6.41 -11.12
C ALA A 393 -10.13 6.05 -10.82
N TYR A 394 -10.35 4.95 -10.12
CA TYR A 394 -11.67 4.59 -9.58
C TYR A 394 -11.86 5.16 -8.19
N GLN A 395 -13.01 5.81 -7.97
CA GLN A 395 -13.41 6.38 -6.69
C GLN A 395 -14.71 5.75 -6.22
N TYR A 396 -14.72 5.26 -4.99
CA TYR A 396 -15.90 4.70 -4.34
C TYR A 396 -17.00 5.76 -4.22
N VAL A 397 -18.22 5.36 -4.59
CA VAL A 397 -19.41 6.20 -4.48
C VAL A 397 -20.14 5.83 -3.21
N ASP A 398 -20.04 6.70 -2.21
CA ASP A 398 -20.82 6.57 -0.98
C ASP A 398 -22.32 6.67 -1.32
N SER A 399 -23.01 5.54 -1.23
CA SER A 399 -24.39 5.41 -1.66
C SER A 399 -25.11 4.34 -0.85
N GLN A 400 -26.40 4.57 -0.59
CA GLN A 400 -27.25 3.56 0.02
C GLN A 400 -27.61 2.53 -1.05
N LEU A 401 -26.99 1.36 -0.99
CA LEU A 401 -27.20 0.28 -1.94
C LEU A 401 -28.34 -0.63 -1.48
N SER A 402 -29.25 -0.95 -2.39
CA SER A 402 -30.24 -2.00 -2.21
C SER A 402 -30.18 -2.95 -3.40
N ILE A 403 -29.87 -4.21 -3.13
CA ILE A 403 -29.85 -5.26 -4.15
C ILE A 403 -31.25 -5.86 -4.26
N LYS A 404 -31.83 -5.84 -5.46
CA LYS A 404 -33.14 -6.43 -5.72
C LYS A 404 -33.25 -6.93 -7.17
N ASP A 405 -33.71 -8.16 -7.34
CA ASP A 405 -34.04 -8.76 -8.64
C ASP A 405 -32.93 -8.64 -9.71
N GLY A 406 -31.66 -8.77 -9.31
CA GLY A 406 -30.49 -8.66 -10.19
C GLY A 406 -30.16 -7.22 -10.62
N ALA A 407 -30.54 -6.25 -9.81
CA ALA A 407 -30.19 -4.84 -9.98
C ALA A 407 -29.85 -4.20 -8.62
N ILE A 408 -29.11 -3.10 -8.70
CA ILE A 408 -28.74 -2.27 -7.55
C ILE A 408 -29.42 -0.92 -7.70
N ASP A 409 -30.18 -0.55 -6.68
CA ASP A 409 -30.67 0.81 -6.47
C ASP A 409 -29.66 1.56 -5.61
N ALA A 410 -29.21 2.72 -6.08
CA ALA A 410 -28.24 3.57 -5.38
C ALA A 410 -28.67 5.04 -5.43
N LEU A 411 -28.58 5.73 -4.29
CA LEU A 411 -28.73 7.18 -4.19
C LEU A 411 -27.36 7.84 -4.08
N ILE A 412 -27.03 8.71 -5.05
CA ILE A 412 -25.79 9.47 -5.11
C ILE A 412 -26.09 10.91 -4.69
N THR A 413 -25.47 11.40 -3.62
CA THR A 413 -25.77 12.69 -3.00
C THR A 413 -24.88 13.85 -3.45
N GLU A 414 -23.75 13.57 -4.12
CA GLU A 414 -22.81 14.59 -4.61
C GLU A 414 -22.19 14.21 -5.97
N PRO A 415 -22.99 13.98 -7.02
CA PRO A 415 -22.46 13.51 -8.31
C PRO A 415 -21.50 14.53 -8.96
N ALA A 416 -21.63 15.82 -8.66
CA ALA A 416 -20.72 16.86 -9.13
C ALA A 416 -19.28 16.69 -8.62
N ALA A 417 -19.08 16.13 -7.42
CA ALA A 417 -17.75 15.88 -6.88
C ALA A 417 -17.03 14.71 -7.60
N LEU A 418 -17.81 13.85 -8.26
CA LEU A 418 -17.35 12.62 -8.93
C LEU A 418 -17.27 12.77 -10.45
N ALA A 419 -17.83 13.84 -11.01
CA ALA A 419 -17.83 14.12 -12.44
C ALA A 419 -16.47 14.69 -12.92
N GLU A 420 -16.15 14.40 -14.17
CA GLU A 420 -14.99 14.89 -14.93
C GLU A 420 -15.53 15.48 -16.25
N ASP A 421 -15.17 16.73 -16.56
CA ASP A 421 -15.62 17.44 -17.77
C ASP A 421 -17.15 17.38 -18.03
N ASP A 422 -17.96 17.63 -17.00
CA ASP A 422 -19.43 17.56 -17.04
C ASP A 422 -20.00 16.17 -17.41
N ALA A 423 -19.19 15.12 -17.23
CA ALA A 423 -19.59 13.72 -17.38
C ALA A 423 -19.30 12.92 -16.10
N LEU A 424 -20.21 12.01 -15.75
CA LEU A 424 -20.06 11.07 -14.64
C LEU A 424 -20.11 9.65 -15.20
N THR A 425 -19.01 8.91 -15.06
CA THR A 425 -18.94 7.50 -15.46
C THR A 425 -19.06 6.61 -14.23
N LEU A 426 -20.16 5.86 -14.12
CA LEU A 426 -20.49 4.95 -13.04
C LEU A 426 -20.27 3.49 -13.43
N VAL A 427 -19.80 2.70 -12.47
CA VAL A 427 -19.41 1.31 -12.68
C VAL A 427 -19.79 0.47 -11.46
N LEU A 428 -20.49 -0.64 -11.70
CA LEU A 428 -20.70 -1.67 -10.69
C LEU A 428 -19.52 -2.64 -10.70
N MET A 429 -18.89 -2.80 -9.53
CA MET A 429 -17.80 -3.74 -9.32
C MET A 429 -18.14 -4.69 -8.19
N ALA A 430 -17.62 -5.92 -8.28
CA ALA A 430 -17.72 -6.90 -7.22
C ALA A 430 -16.41 -7.66 -7.01
N SER A 431 -16.24 -8.17 -5.79
CA SER A 431 -15.15 -9.09 -5.48
C SER A 431 -15.41 -10.47 -6.07
N ARG A 432 -14.37 -11.02 -6.70
CA ARG A 432 -14.31 -12.42 -7.10
C ARG A 432 -13.90 -13.25 -5.88
N CYS A 433 -14.58 -14.37 -5.64
CA CYS A 433 -14.26 -15.27 -4.54
C CYS A 433 -14.28 -16.74 -4.95
N ILE A 434 -13.45 -17.54 -4.28
CA ILE A 434 -13.40 -18.99 -4.43
C ILE A 434 -14.27 -19.56 -3.32
N GLY A 435 -15.24 -20.41 -3.68
CA GLY A 435 -16.22 -20.88 -2.72
C GLY A 435 -17.20 -19.79 -2.25
N CYS A 436 -17.63 -18.88 -3.13
CA CYS A 436 -18.57 -17.80 -2.78
C CYS A 436 -19.89 -18.31 -2.20
N ARG A 437 -20.38 -19.47 -2.64
CA ARG A 437 -21.65 -20.05 -2.16
C ARG A 437 -21.43 -21.06 -1.04
N GLN A 438 -20.37 -21.86 -1.15
CA GLN A 438 -20.03 -22.95 -0.26
C GLN A 438 -18.53 -22.93 0.00
N SER A 439 -18.15 -23.26 1.23
CA SER A 439 -16.75 -23.40 1.60
C SER A 439 -16.09 -24.54 0.83
N LEU A 440 -14.78 -24.44 0.68
CA LEU A 440 -13.93 -25.47 0.09
C LEU A 440 -12.85 -25.84 1.10
N PHE A 441 -12.61 -27.13 1.26
CA PHE A 441 -11.59 -27.66 2.13
C PHE A 441 -10.77 -28.69 1.37
N GLU A 442 -9.62 -28.27 0.84
CA GLU A 442 -8.88 -29.04 -0.15
C GLU A 442 -7.47 -29.34 0.31
N ARG A 443 -7.04 -30.60 0.16
CA ARG A 443 -5.65 -31.00 0.35
C ARG A 443 -4.85 -30.64 -0.89
N VAL A 444 -4.14 -29.50 -0.83
CA VAL A 444 -3.34 -28.96 -1.95
C VAL A 444 -1.96 -29.61 -2.05
N TYR A 445 -1.47 -30.23 -0.97
CA TYR A 445 -0.23 -31.00 -0.98
C TYR A 445 -0.27 -32.17 0.00
N ALA A 446 0.32 -33.30 -0.40
CA ALA A 446 0.52 -34.46 0.45
C ALA A 446 1.90 -35.10 0.16
N PRO A 447 2.79 -35.23 1.16
CA PRO A 447 4.02 -35.99 1.03
C PRO A 447 3.74 -37.50 1.14
N ASP A 448 4.73 -38.32 0.76
CA ASP A 448 4.64 -39.80 0.90
C ASP A 448 4.48 -40.24 2.37
N THR A 449 5.02 -39.46 3.30
CA THR A 449 4.85 -39.65 4.74
C THR A 449 4.72 -38.29 5.40
N ALA A 450 3.54 -38.02 5.96
CA ALA A 450 3.24 -36.75 6.64
C ALA A 450 3.46 -36.86 8.15
N LEU A 451 4.17 -35.88 8.73
CA LEU A 451 4.31 -35.69 10.18
C LEU A 451 3.12 -34.96 10.80
N GLY A 452 2.27 -34.36 9.96
CA GLY A 452 1.09 -33.59 10.38
C GLY A 452 0.44 -32.88 9.21
N SER A 453 -0.58 -32.09 9.51
CA SER A 453 -1.30 -31.27 8.54
C SER A 453 -1.21 -29.79 8.90
N ILE A 454 -0.92 -28.97 7.89
CA ILE A 454 -0.97 -27.52 7.95
C ILE A 454 -2.29 -27.08 7.32
N ILE A 455 -3.11 -26.34 8.07
CA ILE A 455 -4.36 -25.78 7.60
C ILE A 455 -4.20 -24.29 7.37
N LEU A 456 -4.38 -23.85 6.13
CA LEU A 456 -4.26 -22.46 5.72
C LEU A 456 -5.66 -21.84 5.64
N ILE A 457 -5.88 -20.77 6.40
CA ILE A 457 -7.17 -20.08 6.51
C ILE A 457 -6.98 -18.61 6.15
N HIS A 458 -7.53 -18.22 5.01
CA HIS A 458 -7.36 -16.86 4.48
C HIS A 458 -8.20 -15.81 5.23
N GLY A 459 -7.86 -14.54 5.01
CA GLY A 459 -8.55 -13.38 5.56
C GLY A 459 -9.79 -12.96 4.77
N ILE A 460 -10.43 -11.89 5.25
CA ILE A 460 -11.61 -11.33 4.59
C ILE A 460 -11.25 -10.71 3.23
N GLY A 461 -12.06 -10.98 2.20
CA GLY A 461 -11.86 -10.38 0.87
C GLY A 461 -10.58 -10.86 0.16
N SER A 462 -10.04 -12.01 0.57
CA SER A 462 -8.94 -12.71 -0.09
C SER A 462 -9.33 -14.17 -0.40
N SER A 463 -8.35 -14.98 -0.81
CA SER A 463 -8.53 -16.41 -1.07
C SER A 463 -7.32 -17.20 -0.57
N PRO A 464 -7.35 -18.54 -0.59
CA PRO A 464 -6.19 -19.34 -0.19
C PRO A 464 -4.96 -19.11 -1.08
N ALA A 465 -5.10 -18.49 -2.27
CA ALA A 465 -3.98 -18.11 -3.13
C ALA A 465 -3.03 -17.10 -2.47
N THR A 466 -3.47 -16.40 -1.43
CA THR A 466 -2.59 -15.54 -0.61
C THR A 466 -1.50 -16.29 0.15
N PHE A 467 -1.58 -17.63 0.22
CA PHE A 467 -0.55 -18.48 0.80
C PHE A 467 0.27 -19.23 -0.26
N GLN A 468 0.14 -18.90 -1.56
CA GLN A 468 0.74 -19.69 -2.64
C GLN A 468 2.26 -19.89 -2.47
N GLU A 469 2.98 -18.86 -2.06
CA GLU A 469 4.43 -18.90 -1.83
C GLU A 469 4.78 -19.80 -0.63
N LEU A 470 3.97 -19.78 0.45
CA LEU A 470 4.16 -20.69 1.57
C LEU A 470 3.85 -22.15 1.16
N ILE A 471 2.82 -22.34 0.33
CA ILE A 471 2.48 -23.65 -0.22
C ILE A 471 3.62 -24.18 -1.08
N ASP A 472 4.23 -23.34 -1.90
CA ASP A 472 5.36 -23.71 -2.76
C ASP A 472 6.63 -23.98 -1.95
N ASP A 473 6.91 -23.18 -0.92
CA ASP A 473 7.99 -23.43 0.04
C ASP A 473 7.89 -24.84 0.63
N ILE A 474 6.69 -25.33 0.93
CA ILE A 474 6.44 -26.66 1.51
C ILE A 474 6.44 -27.75 0.43
N ARG A 475 5.65 -27.56 -0.63
CA ARG A 475 5.39 -28.55 -1.68
C ARG A 475 6.62 -28.82 -2.53
N LEU A 476 7.24 -27.76 -3.06
CA LEU A 476 8.33 -27.89 -4.03
C LEU A 476 9.59 -28.43 -3.36
N THR A 477 9.81 -28.07 -2.09
CA THR A 477 10.92 -28.60 -1.29
C THR A 477 10.59 -29.91 -0.56
N GLN A 478 9.42 -30.52 -0.84
CA GLN A 478 8.97 -31.81 -0.28
C GLN A 478 9.06 -31.92 1.25
N GLN A 479 8.56 -30.89 1.93
CA GLN A 479 8.49 -30.87 3.39
C GLN A 479 7.47 -31.91 3.87
N PRO A 480 7.67 -32.51 5.05
CA PRO A 480 6.90 -33.67 5.49
C PRO A 480 5.56 -33.27 6.14
N TYR A 481 4.84 -32.30 5.56
CA TYR A 481 3.51 -31.87 6.02
C TYR A 481 2.51 -31.93 4.88
N SER A 482 1.33 -32.49 5.14
CA SER A 482 0.19 -32.26 4.26
C SER A 482 -0.28 -30.82 4.40
N VAL A 483 -0.64 -30.17 3.29
CA VAL A 483 -1.16 -28.80 3.32
C VAL A 483 -2.59 -28.82 2.84
N TRP A 484 -3.46 -28.18 3.62
CA TRP A 484 -4.87 -28.00 3.34
C TRP A 484 -5.20 -26.52 3.26
N ALA A 485 -5.98 -26.16 2.26
CA ALA A 485 -6.50 -24.81 2.08
C ALA A 485 -8.00 -24.80 2.41
N TYR A 486 -8.42 -23.88 3.29
CA TYR A 486 -9.83 -23.64 3.57
C TYR A 486 -10.25 -22.31 2.97
N ALA A 487 -11.16 -22.36 2.01
CA ALA A 487 -11.84 -21.18 1.45
C ALA A 487 -13.25 -21.07 2.04
N TYR A 488 -13.66 -19.86 2.42
CA TYR A 488 -14.99 -19.61 2.95
C TYR A 488 -15.58 -18.29 2.45
N PRO A 489 -16.91 -18.18 2.31
CA PRO A 489 -17.55 -16.92 1.99
C PRO A 489 -17.41 -15.92 3.14
N SER A 490 -16.77 -14.79 2.85
CA SER A 490 -16.49 -13.75 3.85
C SER A 490 -17.74 -13.04 4.39
N TYR A 491 -18.84 -13.05 3.65
CA TYR A 491 -20.11 -12.45 4.08
C TYR A 491 -20.92 -13.36 5.03
N LYS A 492 -20.61 -14.67 5.09
CA LYS A 492 -21.35 -15.57 5.98
C LYS A 492 -21.07 -15.18 7.44
N PRO A 493 -22.10 -15.18 8.31
CA PRO A 493 -21.92 -14.91 9.73
C PRO A 493 -20.81 -15.78 10.33
N LEU A 494 -20.00 -15.21 11.23
CA LEU A 494 -18.87 -15.88 11.86
C LEU A 494 -19.23 -17.28 12.40
N GLU A 495 -20.35 -17.41 13.11
CA GLU A 495 -20.81 -18.69 13.67
C GLU A 495 -21.00 -19.76 12.58
N SER A 496 -21.51 -19.38 11.41
CA SER A 496 -21.71 -20.31 10.29
C SER A 496 -20.39 -20.79 9.69
N ASN A 497 -19.43 -19.88 9.48
CA ASN A 497 -18.10 -20.24 9.00
C ASN A 497 -17.32 -21.08 10.01
N ALA A 498 -17.41 -20.73 11.31
CA ALA A 498 -16.78 -21.48 12.39
C ALA A 498 -17.33 -22.92 12.50
N LYS A 499 -18.66 -23.06 12.39
CA LYS A 499 -19.32 -24.37 12.40
C LYS A 499 -18.93 -25.21 11.20
N ASP A 500 -18.94 -24.63 10.01
CA ASP A 500 -18.52 -25.31 8.80
C ASP A 500 -17.07 -25.81 8.91
N LEU A 501 -16.13 -24.94 9.28
CA LEU A 501 -14.72 -25.32 9.49
C LEU A 501 -14.58 -26.45 10.52
N SER A 502 -15.32 -26.39 11.64
CA SER A 502 -15.30 -27.43 12.66
C SER A 502 -15.79 -28.78 12.12
N LEU A 503 -16.84 -28.78 11.29
CA LEU A 503 -17.35 -29.98 10.63
C LEU A 503 -16.37 -30.52 9.58
N GLN A 504 -15.64 -29.65 8.87
CA GLN A 504 -14.58 -30.07 7.94
C GLN A 504 -13.44 -30.79 8.66
N PHE A 505 -13.03 -30.29 9.84
CA PHE A 505 -12.00 -30.96 10.64
C PHE A 505 -12.48 -32.30 11.19
N GLU A 506 -13.73 -32.37 11.67
CA GLU A 506 -14.28 -33.63 12.18
C GLU A 506 -14.43 -34.69 11.08
N SER A 507 -14.90 -34.28 9.88
CA SER A 507 -15.10 -35.20 8.75
C SER A 507 -13.79 -35.73 8.17
N HIS A 508 -12.71 -34.94 8.22
CA HIS A 508 -11.39 -35.30 7.70
C HIS A 508 -10.37 -35.69 8.79
N ARG A 509 -10.78 -35.85 10.06
CA ARG A 509 -9.86 -36.03 11.20
C ARG A 509 -8.78 -37.11 11.00
N THR A 510 -9.13 -38.18 10.28
CA THR A 510 -8.21 -39.30 10.04
C THR A 510 -7.15 -38.93 9.01
N GLU A 511 -7.50 -38.13 8.01
CA GLU A 511 -6.57 -37.63 6.99
C GLU A 511 -5.72 -36.48 7.51
N LEU A 512 -6.24 -35.68 8.45
CA LEU A 512 -5.52 -34.58 9.07
C LEU A 512 -4.39 -35.07 10.01
N GLY A 513 -4.54 -36.26 10.59
CA GLY A 513 -3.58 -36.85 11.52
C GLY A 513 -3.60 -36.19 12.90
N ASP A 514 -2.67 -36.57 13.77
CA ASP A 514 -2.68 -36.18 15.19
C ASP A 514 -1.89 -34.89 15.49
N ASN A 515 -1.38 -34.23 14.45
CA ASN A 515 -0.58 -33.01 14.54
C ASN A 515 -1.09 -31.97 13.53
N ILE A 516 -2.11 -31.23 13.93
CA ILE A 516 -2.72 -30.17 13.13
C ILE A 516 -2.15 -28.82 13.56
N ILE A 517 -1.58 -28.10 12.60
CA ILE A 517 -1.08 -26.73 12.73
C ILE A 517 -1.96 -25.84 11.88
N ILE A 518 -2.56 -24.81 12.48
CA ILE A 518 -3.40 -23.86 11.77
C ILE A 518 -2.58 -22.60 11.53
N VAL A 519 -2.54 -22.11 10.29
CA VAL A 519 -2.00 -20.81 9.91
C VAL A 519 -3.16 -19.99 9.37
N ALA A 520 -3.47 -18.91 10.06
CA ALA A 520 -4.62 -18.08 9.76
C ALA A 520 -4.22 -16.62 9.60
N HIS A 521 -4.79 -15.96 8.60
CA HIS A 521 -4.56 -14.54 8.34
C HIS A 521 -5.82 -13.73 8.61
N SER A 522 -5.67 -12.56 9.22
CA SER A 522 -6.75 -11.58 9.41
C SER A 522 -7.99 -12.24 10.03
N PHE A 523 -9.17 -12.04 9.42
CA PHE A 523 -10.43 -12.66 9.85
C PHE A 523 -10.39 -14.19 9.95
N GLY A 524 -9.55 -14.86 9.17
CA GLY A 524 -9.35 -16.30 9.26
C GLY A 524 -8.92 -16.78 10.65
N GLY A 525 -8.19 -15.96 11.40
CA GLY A 525 -7.81 -16.28 12.78
C GLY A 525 -8.98 -16.20 13.75
N ILE A 526 -9.96 -15.32 13.50
CA ILE A 526 -11.21 -15.27 14.27
C ILE A 526 -12.07 -16.50 13.95
N VAL A 527 -12.17 -16.88 12.66
CA VAL A 527 -12.88 -18.10 12.23
C VAL A 527 -12.26 -19.35 12.87
N ALA A 528 -10.93 -19.47 12.86
CA ALA A 528 -10.23 -20.58 13.48
C ALA A 528 -10.48 -20.68 15.00
N GLN A 529 -10.32 -19.56 15.73
CA GLN A 529 -10.58 -19.52 17.18
C GLN A 529 -12.03 -19.89 17.51
N SER A 530 -12.98 -19.39 16.72
CA SER A 530 -14.41 -19.68 16.89
C SER A 530 -14.72 -21.15 16.64
N ALA A 531 -14.13 -21.76 15.60
CA ALA A 531 -14.28 -23.19 15.31
C ALA A 531 -13.70 -24.09 16.42
N LEU A 532 -12.55 -23.73 16.99
CA LEU A 532 -11.93 -24.45 18.11
C LEU A 532 -12.74 -24.31 19.40
N SER A 533 -13.26 -23.11 19.67
CA SER A 533 -14.15 -22.85 20.82
C SER A 533 -15.45 -23.65 20.71
N LEU A 534 -16.08 -23.65 19.52
CA LEU A 534 -17.27 -24.43 19.22
C LEU A 534 -17.00 -25.93 19.44
N SER A 535 -15.92 -26.44 18.85
CA SER A 535 -15.49 -27.83 19.00
C SER A 535 -15.30 -28.25 20.46
N ARG A 536 -14.75 -27.37 21.31
CA ARG A 536 -14.64 -27.62 22.75
C ARG A 536 -16.01 -27.72 23.43
N SER A 537 -16.96 -26.87 23.02
CA SER A 537 -18.31 -26.87 23.58
C SER A 537 -19.16 -28.06 23.12
N GLU A 538 -19.00 -28.49 21.88
CA GLU A 538 -19.74 -29.60 21.26
C GLU A 538 -19.06 -30.96 21.44
N GLY A 539 -17.78 -30.97 21.87
CA GLY A 539 -17.02 -32.20 22.13
C GLY A 539 -16.54 -32.91 20.87
N HIS A 540 -16.16 -32.16 19.82
CA HIS A 540 -15.63 -32.74 18.59
C HIS A 540 -14.27 -33.42 18.83
N SER A 541 -14.06 -34.56 18.16
CA SER A 541 -12.96 -35.48 18.45
C SER A 541 -11.63 -35.05 17.84
N TYR A 542 -11.65 -34.15 16.86
CA TYR A 542 -10.43 -33.59 16.27
C TYR A 542 -9.66 -32.64 17.21
N LEU A 543 -10.32 -32.05 18.23
CA LEU A 543 -9.72 -30.96 19.03
C LEU A 543 -8.35 -31.31 19.62
N PRO A 544 -8.12 -32.51 20.19
CA PRO A 544 -6.82 -32.90 20.73
C PRO A 544 -5.71 -33.07 19.66
N GLN A 545 -6.08 -33.18 18.38
CA GLN A 545 -5.13 -33.27 17.26
C GLN A 545 -4.56 -31.89 16.90
N VAL A 546 -5.24 -30.80 17.26
CA VAL A 546 -4.74 -29.44 17.05
C VAL A 546 -3.66 -29.11 18.07
N LYS A 547 -2.47 -28.79 17.60
CA LYS A 547 -1.30 -28.48 18.44
C LYS A 547 -0.94 -27.01 18.44
N LYS A 548 -1.22 -26.31 17.34
CA LYS A 548 -0.76 -24.93 17.17
C LYS A 548 -1.69 -24.10 16.31
N LEU A 549 -1.84 -22.83 16.68
CA LEU A 549 -2.55 -21.80 15.94
C LEU A 549 -1.64 -20.58 15.76
N ILE A 550 -1.21 -20.36 14.52
CA ILE A 550 -0.40 -19.22 14.08
C ILE A 550 -1.35 -18.20 13.46
N MET A 551 -1.39 -16.99 14.01
CA MET A 551 -2.30 -15.92 13.60
C MET A 551 -1.50 -14.72 13.10
N ALA A 552 -1.69 -14.36 11.84
CA ALA A 552 -1.09 -13.18 11.23
C ALA A 552 -2.15 -12.08 11.11
N ALA A 553 -1.92 -10.95 11.79
CA ALA A 553 -2.78 -9.76 11.74
C ALA A 553 -4.27 -10.02 12.09
N SER A 554 -4.56 -10.98 12.98
CA SER A 554 -5.95 -11.29 13.34
C SER A 554 -6.59 -10.18 14.19
N PRO A 555 -7.78 -9.66 13.84
CA PRO A 555 -8.46 -8.56 14.55
C PRO A 555 -9.08 -8.97 15.89
N ASN A 556 -8.33 -9.63 16.77
CA ASN A 556 -8.89 -10.20 18.00
C ASN A 556 -9.43 -9.13 18.96
N GLY A 557 -8.81 -7.95 19.02
CA GLY A 557 -9.32 -6.77 19.72
C GLY A 557 -10.20 -5.85 18.88
N GLY A 558 -10.55 -6.26 17.65
CA GLY A 558 -11.28 -5.45 16.69
C GLY A 558 -10.36 -4.55 15.86
N SER A 559 -10.95 -3.82 14.93
CA SER A 559 -10.22 -2.99 13.98
C SER A 559 -10.71 -1.56 13.99
N GLN A 560 -9.87 -0.67 14.52
CA GLN A 560 -10.09 0.78 14.43
C GLN A 560 -9.77 1.29 13.01
N GLY A 561 -8.91 0.58 12.26
CA GLY A 561 -8.56 0.94 10.88
C GLY A 561 -9.73 0.80 9.90
N LEU A 562 -10.78 0.05 10.23
CA LEU A 562 -12.00 -0.02 9.40
C LEU A 562 -12.81 1.28 9.37
N ALA A 563 -12.52 2.25 10.26
CA ALA A 563 -13.06 3.60 10.14
C ALA A 563 -12.62 4.28 8.82
N ALA A 564 -11.51 3.82 8.22
CA ALA A 564 -10.91 4.30 6.96
C ALA A 564 -11.49 3.71 5.68
N HIS A 565 -12.62 3.02 5.76
CA HIS A 565 -13.11 2.17 4.69
C HIS A 565 -13.14 2.83 3.31
N LYS A 566 -13.58 4.09 3.20
CA LYS A 566 -13.62 4.82 1.91
C LYS A 566 -12.24 4.97 1.28
N GLN A 567 -11.23 5.35 2.07
CA GLN A 567 -9.86 5.52 1.60
C GLN A 567 -9.21 4.18 1.26
N LEU A 568 -9.49 3.13 2.04
CA LEU A 568 -9.03 1.78 1.74
C LEU A 568 -9.64 1.25 0.43
N LEU A 569 -10.94 1.45 0.20
CA LEU A 569 -11.61 1.06 -1.05
C LEU A 569 -10.99 1.76 -2.26
N ASN A 570 -10.79 3.08 -2.17
CA ASN A 570 -10.13 3.87 -3.21
C ASN A 570 -8.68 3.41 -3.46
N TYR A 571 -7.97 2.98 -2.43
CA TYR A 571 -6.64 2.43 -2.59
C TYR A 571 -6.67 1.06 -3.28
N PHE A 572 -7.42 0.11 -2.72
CA PHE A 572 -7.43 -1.28 -3.17
C PHE A 572 -8.05 -1.49 -4.53
N VAL A 573 -8.93 -0.62 -5.03
CA VAL A 573 -9.43 -0.71 -6.42
C VAL A 573 -8.35 -0.33 -7.45
N ASN A 574 -7.41 0.53 -7.05
CA ASN A 574 -6.42 1.13 -7.95
C ASN A 574 -5.02 0.51 -7.82
N VAL A 575 -4.79 -0.46 -6.94
CA VAL A 575 -3.52 -1.19 -6.83
C VAL A 575 -3.66 -2.67 -7.16
N LYS A 576 -2.60 -3.28 -7.70
CA LYS A 576 -2.51 -4.73 -7.81
C LYS A 576 -2.29 -5.32 -6.42
N SER A 577 -3.21 -6.18 -5.97
CA SER A 577 -3.15 -6.82 -4.65
C SER A 577 -3.85 -8.17 -4.70
N ARG A 578 -3.36 -9.14 -3.91
CA ARG A 578 -4.02 -10.45 -3.67
C ARG A 578 -5.07 -10.40 -2.56
N GLY A 579 -5.42 -9.20 -2.10
CA GLY A 579 -6.55 -8.94 -1.21
C GLY A 579 -7.31 -7.69 -1.64
N THR A 580 -8.61 -7.66 -1.35
CA THR A 580 -9.47 -6.52 -1.70
C THR A 580 -9.95 -5.75 -0.48
N LEU A 581 -10.23 -6.42 0.64
CA LEU A 581 -10.99 -5.87 1.78
C LEU A 581 -12.43 -5.44 1.44
N PHE A 582 -12.94 -5.70 0.23
CA PHE A 582 -14.24 -5.18 -0.24
C PHE A 582 -15.44 -5.81 0.48
N SER A 583 -15.34 -7.10 0.83
CA SER A 583 -16.39 -7.84 1.52
C SER A 583 -16.67 -7.34 2.94
N LEU A 584 -15.87 -6.40 3.45
CA LEU A 584 -16.05 -5.82 4.77
C LEU A 584 -17.26 -4.89 4.88
N PHE A 585 -17.82 -4.32 3.79
CA PHE A 585 -18.51 -3.03 3.92
C PHE A 585 -19.97 -2.93 3.46
N ASN A 586 -20.57 -3.99 2.92
CA ASN A 586 -22.05 -4.05 2.81
C ASN A 586 -22.70 -4.61 4.10
N GLU A 587 -22.03 -5.54 4.76
CA GLU A 587 -22.35 -6.03 6.11
C GLU A 587 -21.03 -6.29 6.85
N VAL A 588 -20.52 -5.27 7.56
CA VAL A 588 -19.32 -5.47 8.39
C VAL A 588 -19.65 -6.54 9.44
N GLN A 589 -18.91 -7.65 9.44
CA GLN A 589 -19.02 -8.63 10.53
C GLN A 589 -18.74 -7.86 11.83
N PRO A 590 -19.69 -7.78 12.79
CA PRO A 590 -19.53 -6.96 13.99
C PRO A 590 -18.24 -7.25 14.77
N GLU A 591 -17.76 -8.49 14.70
CA GLU A 591 -16.54 -8.98 15.32
C GLU A 591 -15.26 -8.39 14.71
N LEU A 592 -15.31 -7.88 13.47
CA LEU A 592 -14.18 -7.18 12.86
C LEU A 592 -14.00 -5.78 13.47
N ILE A 593 -15.09 -5.13 13.89
CA ILE A 593 -15.04 -3.83 14.57
C ILE A 593 -14.78 -4.03 16.06
N SER A 594 -15.54 -4.92 16.70
CA SER A 594 -15.53 -5.10 18.16
C SER A 594 -14.51 -6.10 18.67
N GLY A 595 -13.96 -6.94 17.80
CA GLY A 595 -13.11 -8.06 18.15
C GLY A 595 -13.91 -9.26 18.66
N ILE A 596 -13.18 -10.25 19.18
CA ILE A 596 -13.75 -11.40 19.88
C ILE A 596 -13.18 -11.52 21.28
N ASP A 597 -13.89 -12.24 22.14
CA ASP A 597 -13.44 -12.56 23.49
C ASP A 597 -13.53 -14.06 23.74
N LEU A 598 -12.65 -14.81 23.06
CA LEU A 598 -12.56 -16.26 23.16
C LEU A 598 -11.27 -16.65 23.91
N PRO A 599 -11.36 -17.39 25.04
CA PRO A 599 -10.18 -17.79 25.78
C PRO A 599 -9.36 -18.84 25.01
N LYS A 600 -8.06 -18.91 25.30
CA LYS A 600 -7.19 -19.96 24.78
C LYS A 600 -7.73 -21.36 25.09
N ILE A 601 -7.58 -22.25 24.13
CA ILE A 601 -7.87 -23.68 24.31
C ILE A 601 -6.62 -24.35 24.91
N PRO A 602 -6.74 -25.04 26.07
CA PRO A 602 -5.62 -25.76 26.67
C PRO A 602 -5.05 -26.81 25.73
N GLY A 603 -3.71 -26.89 25.66
CA GLY A 603 -3.00 -27.85 24.81
C GLY A 603 -2.73 -27.38 23.38
N ILE A 604 -3.16 -26.15 23.03
CA ILE A 604 -2.83 -25.50 21.76
C ILE A 604 -1.85 -24.36 22.02
N ASP A 605 -0.75 -24.33 21.28
CA ASP A 605 0.20 -23.22 21.26
C ASP A 605 -0.31 -22.10 20.34
N TYR A 606 -0.19 -20.86 20.78
CA TYR A 606 -0.62 -19.68 20.02
C TYR A 606 0.59 -18.87 19.64
N VAL A 607 0.71 -18.51 18.36
CA VAL A 607 1.75 -17.61 17.84
C VAL A 607 1.08 -16.46 17.11
N VAL A 608 1.48 -15.22 17.39
CA VAL A 608 0.90 -14.01 16.82
C VAL A 608 1.95 -13.23 16.04
N LEU A 609 1.65 -12.91 14.80
CA LEU A 609 2.43 -11.99 13.96
C LEU A 609 1.62 -10.71 13.78
N ALA A 610 2.23 -9.55 13.98
CA ALA A 610 1.61 -8.24 13.81
C ALA A 610 2.45 -7.34 12.90
N GLY A 611 1.79 -6.67 11.95
CA GLY A 611 2.43 -5.64 11.13
C GLY A 611 2.44 -4.28 11.83
N THR A 612 3.36 -3.43 11.43
CA THR A 612 3.57 -2.09 12.00
C THR A 612 3.72 -1.01 10.94
N ARG A 613 3.48 -1.33 9.66
CA ARG A 613 3.50 -0.37 8.55
C ARG A 613 2.09 -0.10 8.05
N GLY A 614 1.60 1.12 8.30
CA GLY A 614 0.32 1.61 7.78
C GLY A 614 0.35 1.86 6.27
N TYR A 615 -0.85 1.95 5.67
CA TYR A 615 -1.00 2.42 4.29
C TYR A 615 -0.89 3.95 4.23
N SER A 616 -0.36 4.47 3.13
CA SER A 616 -0.24 5.91 2.88
C SER A 616 -1.17 6.34 1.75
N PHE A 617 -1.90 7.43 1.97
CA PHE A 617 -2.91 7.95 1.05
C PHE A 617 -2.64 9.42 0.73
N SER A 618 -2.89 9.84 -0.52
CA SER A 618 -2.88 11.26 -0.87
C SER A 618 -4.27 11.85 -0.67
N VAL A 619 -4.40 12.77 0.29
CA VAL A 619 -5.65 13.49 0.60
C VAL A 619 -5.43 14.98 0.37
N GLY A 620 -6.00 15.53 -0.70
CA GLY A 620 -5.88 16.96 -1.02
C GLY A 620 -4.43 17.42 -1.25
N GLY A 621 -3.58 16.55 -1.80
CA GLY A 621 -2.15 16.83 -2.03
C GLY A 621 -1.25 16.58 -0.81
N LEU A 622 -1.80 16.14 0.32
CA LEU A 622 -1.04 15.72 1.50
C LEU A 622 -0.96 14.19 1.56
N SER A 623 0.24 13.65 1.74
CA SER A 623 0.41 12.22 2.04
C SER A 623 0.15 11.99 3.53
N LEU A 624 -0.88 11.20 3.85
CA LEU A 624 -1.27 10.83 5.21
C LEU A 624 -1.30 9.31 5.33
N SER A 625 -0.68 8.79 6.38
CA SER A 625 -0.79 7.37 6.74
C SER A 625 -2.15 7.05 7.39
N THR A 626 -2.54 5.78 7.43
CA THR A 626 -3.71 5.34 8.21
C THR A 626 -3.61 5.81 9.66
N ALA A 627 -2.42 5.74 10.28
CA ALA A 627 -2.23 6.18 11.65
C ALA A 627 -2.57 7.67 11.83
N GLU A 628 -2.10 8.53 10.91
CA GLU A 628 -2.36 9.96 10.95
C GLU A 628 -3.82 10.30 10.64
N LEU A 629 -4.44 9.58 9.70
CA LEU A 629 -5.83 9.80 9.31
C LEU A 629 -6.81 9.55 10.47
N PHE A 630 -6.47 8.64 11.40
CA PHE A 630 -7.33 8.26 12.53
C PHE A 630 -6.76 8.62 13.90
N SER A 631 -5.66 9.38 13.95
CA SER A 631 -4.98 9.71 15.22
C SER A 631 -4.71 8.46 16.07
N LEU A 632 -4.28 7.37 15.44
CA LEU A 632 -3.90 6.15 16.15
C LEU A 632 -2.54 6.39 16.81
N ASP A 633 -2.51 6.33 18.13
CA ASP A 633 -1.28 6.46 18.93
C ASP A 633 -0.45 5.15 18.96
N GLU A 634 -1.00 4.05 18.43
CA GLU A 634 -0.38 2.71 18.45
C GLU A 634 0.13 2.28 17.06
N LYS A 635 1.18 1.43 17.06
CA LYS A 635 1.66 0.75 15.86
C LYS A 635 0.55 -0.09 15.22
N ASN A 636 0.47 -0.07 13.90
CA ASN A 636 -0.56 -0.80 13.15
C ASN A 636 -0.07 -1.16 11.76
N ASP A 637 -0.69 -2.16 11.16
CA ASP A 637 -0.40 -2.67 9.82
C ASP A 637 -1.24 -1.99 8.71
N GLY A 638 -1.87 -0.87 9.03
CA GLY A 638 -2.80 -0.16 8.14
C GLY A 638 -4.26 -0.55 8.34
N ILE A 639 -4.55 -1.62 9.08
CA ILE A 639 -5.91 -2.05 9.42
C ILE A 639 -5.99 -2.36 10.92
N ILE A 640 -5.09 -3.20 11.42
CA ILE A 640 -5.09 -3.78 12.75
C ILE A 640 -3.93 -3.21 13.57
N THR A 641 -4.24 -2.77 14.79
CA THR A 641 -3.19 -2.36 15.74
C THR A 641 -2.48 -3.59 16.31
N THR A 642 -1.22 -3.43 16.69
CA THR A 642 -0.47 -4.52 17.34
C THR A 642 -1.18 -5.02 18.60
N ALA A 643 -1.78 -4.11 19.38
CA ALA A 643 -2.53 -4.47 20.58
C ALA A 643 -3.77 -5.32 20.28
N SER A 644 -4.48 -5.02 19.19
CA SER A 644 -5.62 -5.84 18.75
C SER A 644 -5.18 -7.24 18.34
N ALA A 645 -4.08 -7.36 17.58
CA ALA A 645 -3.55 -8.66 17.16
C ALA A 645 -3.13 -9.56 18.33
N GLN A 646 -2.50 -8.97 19.36
CA GLN A 646 -1.99 -9.70 20.53
C GLN A 646 -3.09 -10.30 21.41
N LYS A 647 -4.31 -9.75 21.39
CA LYS A 647 -5.38 -10.17 22.30
C LYS A 647 -5.82 -11.60 21.97
N VAL A 648 -5.94 -12.46 22.97
CA VAL A 648 -6.58 -13.79 22.86
C VAL A 648 -7.37 -14.05 24.14
N GLY A 649 -8.67 -13.78 24.09
CA GLY A 649 -9.54 -13.71 25.28
C GLY A 649 -9.06 -12.61 26.24
N ASP A 650 -8.99 -12.94 27.53
CA ASP A 650 -8.46 -12.05 28.59
C ASP A 650 -6.93 -11.92 28.62
N GLN A 651 -6.21 -12.62 27.73
CA GLN A 651 -4.75 -12.67 27.73
C GLN A 651 -4.18 -11.90 26.52
N ARG A 652 -2.92 -11.46 26.65
CA ARG A 652 -2.11 -10.98 25.52
C ARG A 652 -1.01 -11.99 25.22
N ILE A 653 -0.80 -12.27 23.94
CA ILE A 653 0.37 -12.98 23.44
C ILE A 653 1.40 -11.91 23.09
N ASP A 654 2.36 -11.69 23.97
CA ASP A 654 3.27 -10.54 23.91
C ASP A 654 4.73 -10.91 24.20
N SER A 655 5.08 -12.20 24.29
CA SER A 655 6.48 -12.62 24.41
C SER A 655 7.16 -12.48 23.05
N LEU A 656 7.65 -11.27 22.81
CA LEU A 656 8.38 -10.90 21.60
C LEU A 656 9.47 -11.94 21.31
N CYS A 657 9.57 -12.35 20.05
CA CYS A 657 10.54 -13.33 19.53
C CYS A 657 10.36 -14.77 20.00
N LYS A 658 9.21 -15.08 20.61
CA LYS A 658 8.88 -16.43 21.07
C LYS A 658 7.52 -16.86 20.58
N ASP A 659 6.48 -16.18 21.04
CA ASP A 659 5.09 -16.40 20.64
C ASP A 659 4.46 -15.14 20.01
N TYR A 660 5.19 -14.03 20.00
CA TYR A 660 4.78 -12.77 19.39
C TYR A 660 5.89 -12.19 18.50
N PHE A 661 5.52 -11.65 17.34
CA PHE A 661 6.46 -11.04 16.39
C PHE A 661 5.88 -9.78 15.75
N GLU A 662 6.69 -8.71 15.64
CA GLU A 662 6.34 -7.44 14.99
C GLU A 662 7.16 -7.24 13.71
N PHE A 663 6.54 -6.77 12.64
CA PHE A 663 7.21 -6.52 11.37
C PHE A 663 6.85 -5.16 10.80
N GLY A 664 7.81 -4.50 10.14
CA GLY A 664 7.59 -3.30 9.32
C GLY A 664 6.81 -3.56 8.02
N LEU A 665 5.84 -4.46 8.06
CA LEU A 665 5.00 -4.89 6.94
C LEU A 665 3.56 -4.41 7.14
N SER A 666 2.84 -4.21 6.04
CA SER A 666 1.41 -3.92 6.04
C SER A 666 0.57 -5.19 6.18
N HIS A 667 -0.74 -5.00 6.38
CA HIS A 667 -1.68 -6.09 6.63
C HIS A 667 -1.66 -7.20 5.56
N THR A 668 -1.52 -6.81 4.29
CA THR A 668 -1.51 -7.71 3.13
C THR A 668 -0.16 -8.36 2.86
N GLU A 669 0.93 -7.76 3.35
CA GLU A 669 2.31 -8.24 3.12
C GLU A 669 2.75 -9.27 4.17
N LEU A 670 2.11 -9.29 5.34
CA LEU A 670 2.57 -10.05 6.50
C LEU A 670 2.70 -11.57 6.28
N ILE A 671 1.96 -12.13 5.32
CA ILE A 671 1.98 -13.57 4.99
C ILE A 671 2.72 -13.90 3.68
N ASP A 672 3.03 -12.89 2.87
CA ASP A 672 3.60 -13.04 1.52
C ASP A 672 5.04 -12.48 1.42
N GLU A 673 5.41 -11.51 2.25
CA GLU A 673 6.79 -11.01 2.27
C GLU A 673 7.73 -12.01 2.97
N PRO A 674 9.00 -12.14 2.52
CA PRO A 674 9.93 -13.15 3.02
C PRO A 674 10.11 -13.15 4.54
N ALA A 675 10.12 -11.97 5.17
CA ALA A 675 10.28 -11.85 6.62
C ALA A 675 9.11 -12.49 7.41
N GLY A 676 7.88 -12.22 6.99
CA GLY A 676 6.68 -12.79 7.60
C GLY A 676 6.56 -14.29 7.34
N ARG A 677 6.75 -14.71 6.08
CA ARG A 677 6.73 -16.12 5.67
C ARG A 677 7.78 -16.94 6.42
N GLU A 678 8.98 -16.40 6.64
CA GLU A 678 10.04 -17.07 7.39
C GLU A 678 9.64 -17.38 8.83
N VAL A 679 9.04 -16.42 9.53
CA VAL A 679 8.59 -16.64 10.92
C VAL A 679 7.44 -17.63 10.98
N ILE A 680 6.52 -17.63 10.01
CA ILE A 680 5.48 -18.65 9.90
C ILE A 680 6.12 -20.04 9.74
N LYS A 681 7.10 -20.19 8.83
CA LYS A 681 7.82 -21.45 8.62
C LYS A 681 8.54 -21.94 9.87
N ARG A 682 9.26 -21.04 10.57
CA ARG A 682 9.91 -21.35 11.85
C ARG A 682 8.91 -21.74 12.93
N ALA A 683 7.77 -21.05 13.01
CA ALA A 683 6.71 -21.39 13.94
C ALA A 683 6.08 -22.76 13.63
N ILE A 684 5.98 -23.16 12.35
CA ILE A 684 5.56 -24.50 11.95
C ILE A 684 6.61 -25.54 12.38
N ALA A 685 7.88 -25.33 12.01
CA ALA A 685 8.98 -26.26 12.28
C ALA A 685 9.26 -26.46 13.78
N GLY A 686 9.12 -25.40 14.58
CA GLY A 686 9.43 -25.43 16.01
C GLY A 686 10.94 -25.58 16.29
N SER A 687 11.29 -26.33 17.33
CA SER A 687 12.68 -26.59 17.74
C SER A 687 13.27 -27.87 17.14
N ASP A 688 12.60 -28.49 16.17
CA ASP A 688 13.03 -29.74 15.56
C ASP A 688 14.10 -29.45 14.51
N GLU A 689 15.30 -29.99 14.72
CA GLU A 689 16.50 -29.72 13.92
C GLU A 689 16.42 -30.31 12.51
N GLU A 690 15.68 -31.42 12.29
CA GLU A 690 15.45 -31.98 10.95
C GLU A 690 14.35 -31.24 10.19
N LEU A 691 13.35 -30.72 10.90
CA LEU A 691 12.30 -29.86 10.35
C LEU A 691 12.72 -28.40 10.19
N SER A 692 13.82 -28.00 10.83
CA SER A 692 14.39 -26.65 10.79
C SER A 692 14.71 -26.19 9.36
N ALA A 693 14.83 -27.11 8.40
CA ALA A 693 14.93 -26.77 6.97
C ALA A 693 13.75 -25.90 6.48
N LEU A 694 12.53 -26.12 7.00
CA LEU A 694 11.39 -25.24 6.74
C LEU A 694 11.54 -23.96 7.57
N GLY A 695 12.12 -22.91 6.97
CA GLY A 695 12.38 -21.63 7.64
C GLY A 695 13.81 -21.42 8.14
N ASN A 696 14.76 -22.24 7.63
CA ASN A 696 16.20 -22.02 7.75
C ASN A 696 16.89 -22.14 6.37
N THR A 697 16.18 -21.81 5.29
CA THR A 697 16.69 -21.88 3.92
C THR A 697 16.53 -20.55 3.19
N ARG A 698 17.37 -20.35 2.18
CA ARG A 698 17.32 -19.24 1.21
C ARG A 698 17.28 -19.81 -0.20
N TYR A 699 16.64 -19.07 -1.09
CA TYR A 699 16.57 -19.46 -2.48
C TYR A 699 17.58 -18.71 -3.33
N PHE A 700 18.23 -19.46 -4.23
CA PHE A 700 19.19 -18.93 -5.18
C PHE A 700 18.88 -19.45 -6.57
N ARG A 701 18.86 -18.58 -7.57
CA ARG A 701 18.78 -18.98 -8.98
C ARG A 701 20.18 -19.03 -9.57
N VAL A 702 20.51 -20.13 -10.23
CA VAL A 702 21.75 -20.29 -11.00
C VAL A 702 21.38 -20.40 -12.47
N SER A 703 22.04 -19.60 -13.30
CA SER A 703 21.76 -19.51 -14.74
C SER A 703 22.94 -19.97 -15.58
N ILE A 704 22.70 -20.97 -16.43
CA ILE A 704 23.67 -21.54 -17.37
C ILE A 704 23.20 -21.20 -18.80
N PRO A 705 23.75 -20.17 -19.46
CA PRO A 705 23.25 -19.69 -20.76
C PRO A 705 23.41 -20.70 -21.91
N SER A 706 24.42 -21.56 -21.83
CA SER A 706 24.68 -22.62 -22.81
C SER A 706 25.26 -23.83 -22.12
N CYS A 707 24.46 -24.89 -22.01
CA CYS A 707 24.83 -26.09 -21.28
C CYS A 707 25.40 -27.20 -22.19
N SER A 708 26.20 -28.08 -21.59
CA SER A 708 26.94 -29.18 -22.22
C SER A 708 27.00 -30.39 -21.27
N PRO A 709 27.03 -31.64 -21.76
CA PRO A 709 27.10 -32.81 -20.89
C PRO A 709 28.42 -32.94 -20.11
N ASP A 710 29.45 -32.21 -20.55
CA ASP A 710 30.74 -32.14 -19.85
C ASP A 710 30.71 -31.17 -18.66
N ASP A 711 29.61 -30.42 -18.49
CA ASP A 711 29.45 -29.47 -17.38
C ASP A 711 29.24 -30.19 -16.07
N LYS A 712 30.06 -29.83 -15.09
CA LYS A 712 29.85 -30.19 -13.68
C LYS A 712 29.63 -28.93 -12.89
N ILE A 713 28.53 -28.84 -12.17
CA ILE A 713 28.21 -27.69 -11.32
C ILE A 713 28.65 -27.99 -9.89
N VAL A 714 29.27 -26.99 -9.27
CA VAL A 714 29.65 -27.01 -7.86
C VAL A 714 29.08 -25.76 -7.21
N VAL A 715 28.38 -25.95 -6.09
CA VAL A 715 27.87 -24.84 -5.29
C VAL A 715 28.66 -24.80 -3.99
N ILE A 716 29.24 -23.65 -3.70
CA ILE A 716 30.08 -23.42 -2.52
C ILE A 716 29.54 -22.25 -1.71
N GLY A 717 29.90 -22.18 -0.45
CA GLY A 717 29.50 -21.10 0.44
C GLY A 717 30.40 -21.07 1.66
N ARG A 718 30.48 -19.91 2.30
CA ARG A 718 31.21 -19.75 3.55
C ARG A 718 30.31 -20.16 4.70
N LYS A 719 30.72 -21.16 5.49
CA LYS A 719 29.96 -21.58 6.65
C LYS A 719 30.00 -20.49 7.73
N ILE A 720 28.85 -20.17 8.30
CA ILE A 720 28.70 -19.12 9.31
C ILE A 720 28.11 -19.67 10.59
N ALA A 721 28.46 -19.04 11.71
CA ALA A 721 27.96 -19.43 13.02
C ALA A 721 26.48 -19.03 13.18
N GLU A 722 25.77 -19.69 14.10
CA GLU A 722 24.34 -19.42 14.36
C GLU A 722 24.04 -17.95 14.62
N GLY A 723 24.89 -17.26 15.40
CA GLY A 723 24.72 -15.84 15.73
C GLY A 723 25.05 -14.87 14.59
N GLU A 724 25.71 -15.32 13.53
CA GLU A 724 26.02 -14.54 12.33
C GLU A 724 24.97 -14.72 11.23
N LYS A 725 23.95 -15.57 11.45
CA LYS A 725 22.84 -15.68 10.51
C LYS A 725 22.04 -14.38 10.56
N GLU A 726 21.76 -13.81 9.39
CA GLU A 726 20.76 -12.75 9.21
C GLU A 726 19.49 -13.10 10.02
N ASP A 727 18.76 -12.14 10.55
CA ASP A 727 17.50 -12.43 11.23
C ASP A 727 16.40 -11.51 10.75
N LEU A 728 15.67 -11.95 9.72
CA LEU A 728 14.55 -11.21 9.13
C LEU A 728 13.40 -10.94 10.12
N SER A 729 13.38 -11.61 11.28
CA SER A 729 12.40 -11.33 12.33
C SER A 729 12.76 -10.11 13.19
N GLY A 730 13.98 -9.59 13.10
CA GLY A 730 14.48 -8.51 13.96
C GLY A 730 14.71 -8.92 15.42
N CYS A 731 14.61 -10.22 15.73
CA CYS A 731 14.69 -10.74 17.09
C CYS A 731 16.10 -10.86 17.64
N SER A 732 17.08 -10.94 16.74
CA SER A 732 18.50 -10.91 17.06
C SER A 732 19.01 -9.48 17.30
N CYS A 733 18.13 -8.49 17.31
CA CYS A 733 18.51 -7.11 17.58
C CYS A 733 19.13 -6.89 18.97
N GLY A 734 20.14 -6.04 19.07
CA GLY A 734 20.79 -5.70 20.35
C GLY A 734 21.82 -6.75 20.81
N ASN A 735 22.08 -7.81 20.03
CA ASN A 735 23.01 -8.89 20.39
C ASN A 735 24.49 -8.55 20.13
N ALA A 736 24.78 -7.37 19.54
CA ALA A 736 26.12 -6.91 19.17
C ALA A 736 26.87 -7.81 18.16
N ILE A 737 26.17 -8.66 17.42
CA ILE A 737 26.72 -9.57 16.40
C ILE A 737 25.98 -9.31 15.09
N CYS A 738 26.65 -8.69 14.11
CA CYS A 738 26.03 -8.46 12.80
C CYS A 738 25.79 -9.78 12.06
N GLY A 739 24.56 -9.96 11.58
CA GLY A 739 24.21 -11.01 10.66
C GLY A 739 24.86 -10.78 9.30
N VAL A 740 25.10 -11.87 8.55
CA VAL A 740 25.62 -11.77 7.18
C VAL A 740 24.63 -11.05 6.27
N GLY A 741 25.07 -9.94 5.71
CA GLY A 741 24.26 -9.05 4.87
C GLY A 741 23.86 -7.76 5.58
N GLU A 742 24.10 -7.65 6.88
CA GLU A 742 23.91 -6.42 7.67
C GLU A 742 25.19 -5.57 7.63
N ASP A 743 25.02 -4.26 7.53
CA ASP A 743 26.06 -3.24 7.57
C ASP A 743 26.11 -2.53 8.93
N ALA A 744 27.00 -1.55 9.10
CA ALA A 744 27.14 -0.82 10.37
C ALA A 744 25.91 -0.01 10.80
N LEU A 745 24.93 0.22 9.91
CA LEU A 745 23.65 0.90 10.20
C LEU A 745 22.51 -0.09 10.47
N SER A 746 22.57 -1.29 9.89
CA SER A 746 21.57 -2.36 10.03
C SER A 746 21.99 -3.46 11.02
N CYS A 747 23.22 -3.38 11.54
CA CYS A 747 23.76 -4.29 12.52
C CYS A 747 23.07 -4.13 13.90
N PRO A 748 22.93 -5.21 14.69
CA PRO A 748 22.20 -5.29 15.95
C PRO A 748 22.84 -4.57 17.14
N ILE A 749 23.50 -3.43 16.96
CA ILE A 749 23.65 -2.45 18.05
C ILE A 749 22.45 -1.49 18.08
N ASP A 750 21.63 -1.43 17.02
CA ASP A 750 20.67 -0.33 16.84
C ASP A 750 19.59 -0.55 15.77
N CYS A 751 18.99 -1.75 15.60
CA CYS A 751 18.03 -2.08 14.51
C CYS A 751 16.81 -1.14 14.39
N ALA A 752 17.06 0.04 13.82
CA ALA A 752 16.33 1.29 13.98
C ALA A 752 16.23 1.80 15.44
N ILE A 753 17.29 2.40 15.99
CA ILE A 753 17.10 3.54 16.90
C ILE A 753 16.66 4.71 16.00
N PRO A 754 15.39 5.16 16.00
CA PRO A 754 15.13 6.52 15.56
C PRO A 754 15.94 7.40 16.51
N ALA A 755 17.01 8.03 16.01
CA ALA A 755 17.80 8.96 16.77
C ALA A 755 16.81 9.91 17.47
N LYS A 756 16.80 9.90 18.81
CA LYS A 756 16.23 11.03 19.55
C LYS A 756 17.07 12.22 19.11
N GLU A 757 16.54 13.01 18.17
CA GLU A 757 17.17 14.25 17.76
C GLU A 757 17.32 15.13 19.00
N GLU A 758 18.54 15.16 19.55
CA GLU A 758 18.96 16.28 20.36
C GLU A 758 19.06 17.50 19.43
N PRO A 759 18.47 18.65 19.80
CA PRO A 759 18.38 19.77 18.89
C PRO A 759 19.79 20.28 18.54
N PRO A 760 20.09 20.48 17.24
CA PRO A 760 21.42 20.89 16.80
C PRO A 760 21.79 22.29 17.33
N SER A 761 23.10 22.51 17.45
CA SER A 761 23.79 23.72 17.90
C SER A 761 23.49 25.01 17.12
N SER A 762 22.55 24.97 16.16
CA SER A 762 22.00 26.11 15.41
C SER A 762 21.17 27.08 16.27
N LEU A 763 20.78 26.68 17.48
CA LEU A 763 20.09 27.54 18.47
C LEU A 763 20.94 28.74 18.95
N LEU A 764 22.27 28.71 18.80
CA LEU A 764 23.15 29.84 19.15
C LEU A 764 23.25 30.90 18.03
N PHE A 765 23.01 30.53 16.77
CA PHE A 765 22.99 31.48 15.66
C PHE A 765 21.64 32.19 15.51
N LEU A 766 20.54 31.55 15.91
CA LEU A 766 19.21 32.17 15.96
C LEU A 766 19.13 33.34 16.95
N SER A 767 19.93 33.36 18.02
CA SER A 767 19.92 34.44 19.03
C SER A 767 20.36 35.81 18.52
N ILE A 768 21.02 35.89 17.35
CA ILE A 768 21.57 37.15 16.81
C ILE A 768 20.76 37.67 15.62
N ILE A 769 20.02 36.81 14.90
CA ILE A 769 19.22 37.18 13.73
C ILE A 769 17.78 37.60 14.11
N LEU A 770 17.23 37.00 15.18
CA LEU A 770 15.90 37.31 15.72
C LEU A 770 15.65 38.79 16.13
N PRO A 771 16.61 39.57 16.65
CA PRO A 771 16.38 40.97 16.99
C PRO A 771 16.21 41.88 15.77
N VAL A 772 16.86 41.56 14.64
CA VAL A 772 16.82 42.38 13.41
C VAL A 772 15.55 42.12 12.63
N PHE A 773 15.11 40.86 12.55
CA PHE A 773 13.79 40.50 12.00
C PHE A 773 12.63 40.92 12.92
N GLY A 774 12.86 40.97 14.24
CA GLY A 774 11.92 41.46 15.24
C GLY A 774 11.47 42.91 15.01
N LEU A 775 12.34 43.78 14.49
CA LEU A 775 11.98 45.18 14.21
C LEU A 775 10.96 45.31 13.04
N GLY A 776 11.03 44.42 12.05
CA GLY A 776 10.07 44.36 10.94
C GLY A 776 8.71 43.77 11.37
N ILE A 777 8.74 42.80 12.29
CA ILE A 777 7.54 42.18 12.88
C ILE A 777 6.83 43.14 13.86
N VAL A 778 7.53 44.08 14.52
CA VAL A 778 6.93 45.15 15.34
C VAL A 778 5.98 46.05 14.53
N MET A 779 6.26 46.26 13.24
CA MET A 779 5.35 47.02 12.35
C MET A 779 4.13 46.20 11.89
N LEU A 780 4.24 44.88 11.77
CA LEU A 780 3.11 43.99 11.41
C LEU A 780 2.25 43.59 12.63
N SER A 781 2.82 43.58 13.83
CA SER A 781 2.10 43.35 15.10
C SER A 781 1.22 44.53 15.53
N ALA A 782 1.35 45.70 14.88
CA ALA A 782 0.32 46.75 14.92
C ALA A 782 -1.05 46.27 14.40
N LYS A 783 -1.07 45.26 13.51
CA LYS A 783 -2.30 44.62 13.01
C LYS A 783 -2.85 43.56 13.98
N HIS A 784 -2.01 42.99 14.85
CA HIS A 784 -2.42 42.06 15.90
C HIS A 784 -3.01 42.80 17.12
N LEU A 785 -2.52 44.01 17.40
CA LEU A 785 -3.11 44.94 18.39
C LEU A 785 -4.57 45.33 18.08
N LEU A 786 -5.06 45.12 16.84
CA LEU A 786 -6.47 45.29 16.48
C LEU A 786 -7.39 44.16 17.00
N ARG A 787 -6.88 42.96 17.33
CA ARG A 787 -7.69 41.87 17.90
C ARG A 787 -7.99 42.04 19.39
N HIS A 788 -7.21 42.87 20.09
CA HIS A 788 -7.51 43.35 21.46
C HIS A 788 -8.17 44.73 21.48
N HIS A 789 -8.61 45.23 20.32
CA HIS A 789 -9.27 46.52 20.23
C HIS A 789 -10.69 46.42 20.82
N PRO A 790 -11.09 47.31 21.75
CA PRO A 790 -12.41 47.28 22.40
C PRO A 790 -13.59 47.19 21.42
N ARG A 791 -13.41 47.70 20.20
CA ARG A 791 -14.41 47.69 19.12
C ARG A 791 -14.67 46.31 18.52
N PHE A 792 -13.68 45.42 18.48
CA PHE A 792 -13.85 44.06 17.96
C PHE A 792 -14.64 43.20 18.96
N THR A 793 -14.27 43.24 20.23
CA THR A 793 -15.01 42.56 21.31
C THR A 793 -16.44 43.10 21.44
N HIS A 794 -16.63 44.42 21.27
CA HIS A 794 -17.95 45.03 21.24
C HIS A 794 -18.76 44.55 20.03
N ALA A 795 -18.15 44.39 18.85
CA ALA A 795 -18.82 43.87 17.67
C ALA A 795 -19.30 42.41 17.87
N ILE A 796 -18.46 41.54 18.44
CA ILE A 796 -18.84 40.16 18.78
C ILE A 796 -20.01 40.15 19.77
N HIS A 797 -19.93 40.95 20.83
CA HIS A 797 -21.00 41.04 21.83
C HIS A 797 -22.30 41.57 21.22
N TYR A 798 -22.21 42.59 20.36
CA TYR A 798 -23.34 43.16 19.66
C TYR A 798 -24.02 42.13 18.74
N ILE A 799 -23.24 41.39 17.93
CA ILE A 799 -23.76 40.34 17.06
C ILE A 799 -24.45 39.25 17.88
N ARG A 800 -23.82 38.72 18.93
CA ARG A 800 -24.41 37.69 19.79
C ARG A 800 -25.69 38.16 20.50
N LYS A 801 -25.80 39.45 20.80
CA LYS A 801 -26.97 40.05 21.45
C LYS A 801 -28.13 40.27 20.48
N HIS A 802 -27.85 40.64 19.24
CA HIS A 802 -28.87 41.12 18.29
C HIS A 802 -29.19 40.15 17.16
N TYR A 803 -28.37 39.13 16.92
CA TYR A 803 -28.55 38.15 15.85
C TYR A 803 -28.44 36.72 16.36
N SER A 804 -29.17 35.80 15.73
CA SER A 804 -29.07 34.36 15.85
C SER A 804 -28.80 33.75 14.47
N PHE A 805 -28.12 32.62 14.43
CA PHE A 805 -28.00 31.84 13.20
C PHE A 805 -29.23 30.97 13.01
N THR A 806 -29.69 30.88 11.78
CA THR A 806 -30.76 29.98 11.35
C THR A 806 -30.37 29.32 10.03
N PHE A 807 -31.01 28.20 9.75
CA PHE A 807 -30.95 27.55 8.44
C PHE A 807 -32.23 27.92 7.66
N GLY A 808 -32.12 28.67 6.57
CA GLY A 808 -33.27 29.13 5.78
C GLY A 808 -33.33 30.65 5.56
N GLU A 809 -34.52 31.26 5.74
CA GLU A 809 -34.71 32.70 5.53
C GLU A 809 -33.95 33.55 6.57
N GLY A 810 -33.18 34.53 6.08
CA GLY A 810 -32.41 35.45 6.91
C GLY A 810 -31.50 36.37 6.09
N HIS A 811 -30.81 37.28 6.78
CA HIS A 811 -29.93 38.24 6.14
C HIS A 811 -28.62 37.59 5.67
N GLY A 812 -28.16 37.99 4.49
CA GLY A 812 -26.82 37.65 4.01
C GLY A 812 -25.73 38.36 4.82
N LYS A 813 -24.51 37.79 4.86
CA LYS A 813 -23.37 38.38 5.60
C LYS A 813 -23.11 39.84 5.23
N GLN A 814 -23.26 40.21 3.95
CA GLN A 814 -23.08 41.58 3.47
C GLN A 814 -24.12 42.57 4.02
N GLU A 815 -25.33 42.11 4.28
CA GLU A 815 -26.42 42.92 4.81
C GLU A 815 -26.24 43.17 6.31
N VAL A 816 -25.78 42.17 7.06
CA VAL A 816 -25.38 42.35 8.46
C VAL A 816 -24.16 43.28 8.58
N VAL A 817 -23.20 43.21 7.65
CA VAL A 817 -22.08 44.17 7.58
C VAL A 817 -22.60 45.60 7.37
N ARG A 818 -23.65 45.79 6.57
CA ARG A 818 -24.29 47.11 6.35
C ARG A 818 -24.96 47.63 7.62
N HIS A 819 -25.73 46.80 8.33
CA HIS A 819 -26.33 47.17 9.62
C HIS A 819 -25.28 47.48 10.69
N LEU A 820 -24.20 46.69 10.76
CA LEU A 820 -23.11 46.93 11.70
C LEU A 820 -22.37 48.25 11.42
N LYS A 821 -22.35 48.69 10.15
CA LYS A 821 -21.81 50.00 9.75
C LYS A 821 -22.66 51.15 10.30
N GLU A 822 -23.99 51.01 10.29
CA GLU A 822 -24.93 52.03 10.79
C GLU A 822 -24.83 52.22 12.31
N VAL A 823 -24.47 51.16 13.05
CA VAL A 823 -24.27 51.20 14.51
C VAL A 823 -22.81 51.51 14.91
N GLY A 824 -21.98 51.91 13.94
CA GLY A 824 -20.65 52.48 14.19
C GLY A 824 -19.46 51.53 14.09
N PHE A 825 -19.63 50.31 13.58
CA PHE A 825 -18.51 49.39 13.31
C PHE A 825 -17.96 49.57 11.89
N THR A 826 -16.66 49.41 11.72
CA THR A 826 -16.06 49.45 10.38
C THR A 826 -16.34 48.14 9.64
N PRO A 827 -16.51 48.14 8.30
CA PRO A 827 -16.80 46.93 7.54
C PRO A 827 -15.81 45.78 7.78
N GLY A 828 -14.52 46.10 7.98
CA GLY A 828 -13.49 45.12 8.31
C GLY A 828 -13.70 44.45 9.67
N ILE A 829 -14.04 45.23 10.71
CA ILE A 829 -14.35 44.70 12.05
C ILE A 829 -15.64 43.87 12.01
N SER A 830 -16.65 44.33 11.26
CA SER A 830 -17.93 43.63 11.10
C SER A 830 -17.76 42.25 10.45
N LYS A 831 -16.96 42.16 9.36
CA LYS A 831 -16.70 40.90 8.66
C LYS A 831 -16.00 39.89 9.57
N LEU A 832 -14.92 40.33 10.23
CA LEU A 832 -14.16 39.50 11.18
C LEU A 832 -15.02 39.02 12.36
N ALA A 833 -15.91 39.87 12.88
CA ALA A 833 -16.77 39.51 14.00
C ALA A 833 -17.88 38.52 13.59
N ILE A 834 -18.42 38.64 12.38
CA ILE A 834 -19.41 37.68 11.83
C ILE A 834 -18.77 36.30 11.64
N GLU A 835 -17.59 36.22 11.03
CA GLU A 835 -16.87 34.95 10.80
C GLU A 835 -16.51 34.25 12.12
N HIS A 836 -16.19 35.02 13.16
CA HIS A 836 -15.91 34.47 14.49
C HIS A 836 -17.16 33.84 15.13
N VAL A 837 -18.28 34.56 15.11
CA VAL A 837 -19.55 34.08 15.70
C VAL A 837 -20.11 32.88 14.92
N GLU A 838 -19.90 32.82 13.61
CA GLU A 838 -20.27 31.69 12.75
C GLU A 838 -19.50 30.41 13.08
N ARG A 839 -18.18 30.53 13.29
CA ARG A 839 -17.33 29.40 13.66
C ARG A 839 -17.73 28.81 15.02
N ASP A 840 -18.07 29.66 15.98
CA ASP A 840 -18.56 29.22 17.29
C ASP A 840 -19.89 28.46 17.17
N PHE A 841 -20.81 28.94 16.32
CA PHE A 841 -22.07 28.26 16.06
C PHE A 841 -21.89 26.87 15.43
N LEU A 842 -21.04 26.76 14.40
CA LEU A 842 -20.77 25.48 13.73
C LEU A 842 -20.15 24.44 14.67
N ARG A 843 -19.29 24.87 15.60
CA ARG A 843 -18.71 23.98 16.61
C ARG A 843 -19.78 23.41 17.55
N GLU A 844 -20.72 24.23 17.99
CA GLU A 844 -21.82 23.79 18.86
C GLU A 844 -22.83 22.91 18.10
N TYR A 845 -23.03 23.17 16.81
CA TYR A 845 -23.87 22.37 15.92
C TYR A 845 -23.32 20.96 15.68
N LEU A 846 -22.02 20.82 15.41
CA LEU A 846 -21.38 19.50 15.26
C LEU A 846 -21.43 18.69 16.57
N ARG A 847 -21.37 19.36 17.71
CA ARG A 847 -21.55 18.73 19.02
C ARG A 847 -22.98 18.20 19.20
N LEU A 848 -23.98 18.92 18.69
CA LEU A 848 -25.38 18.49 18.68
C LEU A 848 -25.57 17.25 17.78
N GLU A 849 -24.98 17.24 16.58
CA GLU A 849 -25.03 16.06 15.68
C GLU A 849 -24.39 14.83 16.32
N SER A 850 -23.20 14.99 16.92
CA SER A 850 -22.55 13.90 17.66
C SER A 850 -23.38 13.39 18.83
N LEU A 851 -24.10 14.26 19.56
CA LEU A 851 -25.00 13.84 20.64
C LEU A 851 -26.24 13.08 20.13
N ILE A 852 -26.72 13.41 18.93
CA ILE A 852 -27.82 12.71 18.26
C ILE A 852 -27.34 11.34 17.74
N GLU A 853 -26.11 11.23 17.24
CA GLU A 853 -25.56 10.00 16.63
C GLU A 853 -24.94 9.01 17.65
N ASN A 854 -24.52 9.45 18.83
CA ASN A 854 -23.76 8.64 19.81
C ASN A 854 -24.62 8.02 20.94
N GLU A 855 -25.89 7.69 20.66
CA GLU A 855 -26.91 7.14 21.58
C GLU A 855 -26.58 6.98 23.09
N GLN A 856 -26.89 8.02 23.87
CA GLN A 856 -27.49 7.89 25.22
C GLN A 856 -29.05 7.95 25.18
N LEU A 857 -29.66 7.82 24.00
CA LEU A 857 -31.11 8.04 23.80
C LEU A 857 -31.84 6.91 23.06
N ALA A 858 -31.28 5.70 23.03
CA ALA A 858 -31.94 4.51 22.49
C ALA A 858 -33.28 4.25 23.22
N GLY A 859 -34.40 4.36 22.49
CA GLY A 859 -35.75 4.02 22.95
C GLY A 859 -36.66 5.20 23.37
N LYS A 860 -36.21 6.46 23.25
CA LYS A 860 -37.05 7.64 23.54
C LYS A 860 -37.77 8.15 22.30
N LYS A 861 -39.01 8.64 22.47
CA LYS A 861 -39.77 9.28 21.38
C LYS A 861 -39.09 10.60 20.97
N GLN A 862 -39.19 10.97 19.69
CA GLN A 862 -38.63 12.21 19.14
C GLN A 862 -39.01 13.46 19.95
N SER A 863 -40.23 13.51 20.50
CA SER A 863 -40.69 14.60 21.37
C SER A 863 -39.93 14.70 22.71
N GLU A 864 -39.41 13.60 23.24
CA GLU A 864 -38.57 13.60 24.45
C GLU A 864 -37.14 14.04 24.15
N ILE A 865 -36.60 13.67 22.97
CA ILE A 865 -35.28 14.08 22.49
C ILE A 865 -35.26 15.61 22.29
N ILE A 866 -36.30 16.15 21.64
CA ILE A 866 -36.46 17.60 21.47
C ILE A 866 -36.52 18.30 22.83
N ALA A 867 -37.31 17.81 23.78
CA ALA A 867 -37.41 18.41 25.11
C ALA A 867 -36.10 18.37 25.93
N LEU A 868 -35.28 17.31 25.75
CA LEU A 868 -33.95 17.20 26.36
C LEU A 868 -32.95 18.19 25.75
N LEU A 869 -32.94 18.32 24.42
CA LEU A 869 -32.02 19.21 23.72
C LEU A 869 -32.40 20.69 23.89
N GLU A 870 -33.69 21.00 23.98
CA GLU A 870 -34.17 22.35 24.36
C GLU A 870 -33.72 22.72 25.78
N LYS A 871 -33.66 21.75 26.70
CA LYS A 871 -33.18 21.95 28.08
C LYS A 871 -31.67 22.19 28.15
N GLU A 872 -30.90 21.63 27.22
CA GLU A 872 -29.47 21.90 27.03
C GLU A 872 -29.21 23.24 26.31
N GLY A 873 -30.28 23.96 25.92
CA GLY A 873 -30.20 25.33 25.40
C GLY A 873 -30.11 25.44 23.88
N PHE A 874 -30.37 24.36 23.15
CA PHE A 874 -30.41 24.40 21.68
C PHE A 874 -31.75 24.96 21.17
N PRO A 875 -31.75 25.88 20.18
CA PRO A 875 -32.99 26.37 19.56
C PRO A 875 -33.75 25.26 18.82
N GLY A 876 -35.09 25.27 18.91
CA GLY A 876 -35.93 24.24 18.29
C GLY A 876 -35.77 24.10 16.78
N ASP A 877 -35.51 25.20 16.06
CA ASP A 877 -35.23 25.19 14.62
C ASP A 877 -33.88 24.55 14.28
N VAL A 878 -32.87 24.71 15.14
CA VAL A 878 -31.55 24.07 14.99
C VAL A 878 -31.65 22.58 15.29
N ILE A 879 -32.42 22.19 16.32
CA ILE A 879 -32.69 20.78 16.65
C ILE A 879 -33.45 20.10 15.51
N GLU A 880 -34.48 20.76 14.97
CA GLU A 880 -35.28 20.22 13.87
C GLU A 880 -34.45 20.07 12.59
N HIS A 881 -33.55 21.02 12.31
CA HIS A 881 -32.62 20.92 11.17
C HIS A 881 -31.64 19.75 11.31
N ALA A 882 -31.04 19.59 12.51
CA ALA A 882 -30.13 18.49 12.82
C ALA A 882 -30.83 17.12 12.75
N LEU A 883 -32.07 17.01 13.25
CA LEU A 883 -32.87 15.79 13.17
C LEU A 883 -33.30 15.43 11.75
N GLN A 884 -33.45 16.42 10.86
CA GLN A 884 -33.83 16.21 9.46
C GLN A 884 -32.65 16.04 8.50
N LYS A 885 -31.39 16.09 8.99
CA LYS A 885 -30.15 16.02 8.19
C LYS A 885 -30.17 16.89 6.92
N ARG A 886 -30.78 18.08 6.98
CA ARG A 886 -30.87 18.98 5.82
C ARG A 886 -29.57 19.77 5.68
N ILE A 887 -29.11 19.96 4.45
CA ILE A 887 -27.99 20.86 4.13
C ILE A 887 -28.59 22.21 3.72
N GLY A 888 -28.35 23.25 4.52
CA GLY A 888 -28.81 24.61 4.26
C GLY A 888 -27.70 25.65 4.44
N HIS A 889 -27.76 26.76 3.68
CA HIS A 889 -26.85 27.89 3.89
C HIS A 889 -27.16 28.61 5.21
N LEU A 890 -26.12 28.83 6.02
CA LEU A 890 -26.25 29.55 7.28
C LEU A 890 -26.57 31.03 7.05
N LYS A 891 -27.65 31.52 7.67
CA LYS A 891 -28.08 32.93 7.60
C LYS A 891 -28.19 33.53 9.00
N LEU A 892 -28.15 34.87 9.07
CA LEU A 892 -28.27 35.62 10.32
C LEU A 892 -29.67 36.26 10.40
N VAL A 893 -30.39 36.00 11.49
CA VAL A 893 -31.72 36.55 11.74
C VAL A 893 -31.68 37.46 12.97
N PRO A 894 -32.34 38.63 12.97
CA PRO A 894 -32.41 39.49 14.14
C PRO A 894 -33.18 38.79 15.28
N LYS A 895 -32.61 38.77 16.49
CA LYS A 895 -33.29 38.28 17.69
C LYS A 895 -34.47 39.22 18.01
N LYS A 896 -35.70 38.70 18.06
CA LYS A 896 -36.89 39.47 18.48
C LYS A 896 -36.65 40.03 19.89
N LYS A 897 -36.67 41.36 20.04
CA LYS A 897 -36.68 42.00 21.37
C LYS A 897 -38.01 41.68 22.05
N ASP A 898 -37.92 41.24 23.30
CA ASP A 898 -39.06 41.21 24.23
C ASP A 898 -39.88 42.49 24.11
N GLY A 899 -41.20 42.29 24.00
CA GLY A 899 -42.16 43.28 23.53
C GLY A 899 -41.92 44.69 24.02
N LYS A 900 -41.55 45.58 23.10
CA LYS A 900 -41.98 46.97 23.00
C LYS A 900 -41.61 47.55 21.64
N THR A 901 -42.62 48.11 20.99
CA THR A 901 -42.64 48.81 19.71
C THR A 901 -41.57 49.89 19.56
N GLY A 902 -41.14 50.11 18.32
CA GLY A 902 -40.36 51.28 17.92
C GLY A 902 -40.12 51.30 16.40
N LEU A 903 -40.95 52.08 15.70
CA LEU A 903 -40.79 52.53 14.31
C LEU A 903 -39.38 53.07 13.99
N PHE A 904 -39.11 53.18 12.67
CA PHE A 904 -38.17 54.06 11.93
C PHE A 904 -37.10 53.29 11.12
N PHE A 905 -36.91 53.46 9.80
CA PHE A 905 -37.46 54.36 8.78
C PHE A 905 -37.35 53.72 7.38
N HIS A 906 -38.35 53.94 6.55
CA HIS A 906 -38.26 54.08 5.09
C HIS A 906 -37.40 55.31 4.74
N VAL A 907 -36.53 55.27 3.72
CA VAL A 907 -36.43 56.23 2.59
C VAL A 907 -35.51 55.65 1.49
N GLY A 908 -35.97 55.67 0.24
CA GLY A 908 -35.17 56.02 -0.95
C GLY A 908 -34.60 54.89 -1.77
#